data_AF-A0A1L7XK24-F1
#
_entry.id   AF-A0A1L7XK24-F1
#
_cell.length_a   1.000
_cell.length_b   1.000
_cell.length_c   1.000
_cell.angle_alpha   90.00
_cell.angle_beta   90.00
_cell.angle_gamma   90.00
#
_symmetry.space_group_name_H-M   'P 1'
#
loop_
_entity.id
_entity.type
_entity.pdbx_description
1 polymer ?
#
loop_
_entity_poly.entity_id
_entity_poly.type
_entity_poly.pdbx_seq_one_letter_code
_entity_poly.pdbx_strand_id
1 'polypeptide(L)'
;MDEWKLPTYSVARDPESATDDDETLLPGSEHDSEDGEKGEGEGSMLGSRKSIKSTVWTVLMTMATLAGRRILNNGFPYPFYYVLLIQLGSYTCVAFIVLLAKLKNFRSPKRKTEGEYTWLQTIFIGSRILLSSSIGAVSMLCAAQAILHFPNLPILAMLPILTYVSDSFLFRFAYALHLLPRGQSTSLRKVYCIALILVCAFCTLYDDYRLNVRGLVVLLAGFGFASLAKVFSKIGPKIEAKGPQGWETNLQVYLLAGIPPLVLAAYATMKYENIIAASATYQSWSLVYRAINLGPGVLLQIIFGSSMLSAYPFIAQEHVGGALEEVSDQAKDAAASTLQAGFWTFAIGVLGNEKNFITWAQVIPFTFIYIISVGPKHIGYYPPRIINLISRTIRRRPIPIHAEPWQFSIFLTTTTILFTFLVSTNTNLWVNTIAYQHNLKTWLGPDKLVLDTLYRPPQLRSFDVVIAHSAGDPIESITNLVNTYARHGSIQHLAPRVIIYTKDPSFNMTETNAETLRGGFEGELSIQTLRNTGGVTGSFLHHILYSWEFLPVQSLFLNTNTTVDAVLPLMFPRFENYFVSAGFPIPDALPKTGFLNLGEQETCWCGGCYDSLGWEDTFHLVPSMWSAARPDSKTCESVLLTYGNNFIASAARIRGTKRDVWQLLYDALANESKTNAWAHAPEKMPKKLKGEGGWELGEWKGEPRGRWAKGAIYGEEDSLERPYLGFTVERLWGVLLQCSNGEIAWNCPSLEREWRTGGRKEDCGCIE
;
A
#
# COMPACT_ATOMS: atom_id res chain seq x y z
N MET A 1 -83.95 -26.92 29.19
CA MET A 1 -82.97 -26.02 29.82
C MET A 1 -81.57 -26.52 29.54
N ASP A 2 -80.90 -26.18 28.46
CA ASP A 2 -81.21 -25.74 27.09
C ASP A 2 -79.81 -25.80 26.43
N GLU A 3 -79.63 -26.68 25.45
CA GLU A 3 -79.61 -26.33 24.02
C GLU A 3 -78.44 -25.41 23.62
N TRP A 4 -77.44 -25.94 22.90
CA TRP A 4 -77.25 -25.75 21.43
C TRP A 4 -76.37 -24.50 21.14
N LYS A 5 -75.53 -24.38 20.12
CA LYS A 5 -75.20 -25.14 18.92
C LYS A 5 -73.97 -24.47 18.25
N LEU A 6 -73.19 -25.25 17.50
CA LEU A 6 -72.37 -24.86 16.32
C LEU A 6 -73.18 -23.98 15.31
N PRO A 7 -72.61 -23.22 14.33
CA PRO A 7 -71.82 -23.85 13.27
C PRO A 7 -70.85 -23.00 12.41
N THR A 8 -69.98 -23.74 11.73
CA THR A 8 -69.39 -23.47 10.42
C THR A 8 -70.44 -23.46 9.30
N TYR A 9 -70.29 -22.61 8.27
CA TYR A 9 -70.74 -22.94 6.91
C TYR A 9 -69.81 -22.35 5.85
N SER A 10 -69.40 -23.23 4.95
CA SER A 10 -68.88 -23.00 3.60
C SER A 10 -70.03 -22.79 2.60
N VAL A 11 -69.67 -22.65 1.31
CA VAL A 11 -70.50 -22.67 0.06
C VAL A 11 -70.86 -21.25 -0.40
N ALA A 12 -70.81 -20.83 -1.67
CA ALA A 12 -70.14 -21.19 -2.93
C ALA A 12 -70.58 -20.11 -3.97
N ARG A 13 -69.83 -19.96 -5.08
CA ARG A 13 -70.27 -19.67 -6.49
C ARG A 13 -71.56 -18.90 -6.77
N ASP A 14 -71.71 -18.03 -7.77
CA ASP A 14 -70.88 -17.42 -8.84
C ASP A 14 -71.66 -16.11 -9.24
N PRO A 15 -71.81 -15.65 -10.51
CA PRO A 15 -71.28 -14.39 -11.02
C PRO A 15 -72.39 -13.48 -11.62
N GLU A 16 -72.02 -12.60 -12.57
CA GLU A 16 -72.85 -11.69 -13.39
C GLU A 16 -73.18 -10.36 -12.69
N SER A 17 -73.13 -9.18 -13.32
CA SER A 17 -73.12 -8.73 -14.72
C SER A 17 -72.53 -7.30 -14.74
N ALA A 18 -71.79 -6.86 -15.78
CA ALA A 18 -72.30 -6.03 -16.90
C ALA A 18 -73.08 -4.79 -16.40
N THR A 19 -72.83 -3.53 -16.80
CA THR A 19 -72.36 -2.94 -18.07
C THR A 19 -72.42 -1.40 -17.89
N ASP A 20 -71.58 -0.65 -18.62
CA ASP A 20 -71.91 0.61 -19.35
C ASP A 20 -72.40 1.86 -18.54
N ASP A 21 -72.05 3.11 -18.82
CA ASP A 21 -71.64 3.80 -20.05
C ASP A 21 -71.04 5.20 -19.70
N ASP A 22 -70.17 5.72 -20.59
CA ASP A 22 -70.09 7.08 -21.20
C ASP A 22 -70.44 8.36 -20.39
N GLU A 23 -69.86 9.56 -20.58
CA GLU A 23 -69.08 10.20 -21.65
C GLU A 23 -68.60 11.59 -21.14
N THR A 24 -67.78 12.27 -21.96
CA THR A 24 -67.51 13.73 -22.05
C THR A 24 -66.24 14.38 -21.44
N LEU A 25 -65.22 14.49 -22.30
CA LEU A 25 -64.57 15.72 -22.84
C LEU A 25 -63.96 16.81 -21.91
N LEU A 26 -62.61 16.81 -21.84
CA LEU A 26 -61.58 17.89 -22.03
C LEU A 26 -61.77 19.32 -21.44
N PRO A 27 -60.69 20.15 -21.37
CA PRO A 27 -59.36 19.98 -20.76
C PRO A 27 -58.98 21.19 -19.86
N GLY A 28 -58.03 21.06 -18.92
CA GLY A 28 -57.48 22.27 -18.28
C GLY A 28 -56.59 22.08 -17.05
N SER A 29 -55.49 22.83 -17.09
CA SER A 29 -54.63 23.30 -16.00
C SER A 29 -53.78 22.29 -15.22
N GLU A 30 -52.49 22.37 -15.53
CA GLU A 30 -51.33 22.20 -14.66
C GLU A 30 -51.65 22.40 -13.17
N HIS A 31 -51.44 21.36 -12.36
CA HIS A 31 -50.99 21.53 -11.00
C HIS A 31 -50.19 20.29 -10.56
N ASP A 32 -48.91 20.53 -10.29
CA ASP A 32 -48.02 19.61 -9.58
C ASP A 32 -48.71 19.08 -8.32
N SER A 33 -48.83 17.77 -8.21
CA SER A 33 -49.05 17.11 -6.93
C SER A 33 -48.29 15.79 -6.89
N GLU A 34 -47.33 15.78 -5.96
CA GLU A 34 -46.79 14.60 -5.31
C GLU A 34 -47.96 13.72 -4.85
N ASP A 35 -48.06 12.49 -5.35
CA ASP A 35 -48.42 11.30 -4.57
C ASP A 35 -48.60 10.09 -5.48
N GLY A 36 -47.73 9.09 -5.32
CA GLY A 36 -47.75 7.86 -6.10
C GLY A 36 -46.81 6.77 -5.56
N GLU A 37 -46.65 6.66 -4.24
CA GLU A 37 -45.98 5.53 -3.59
C GLU A 37 -46.89 4.95 -2.49
N LYS A 38 -48.01 4.35 -2.90
CA LYS A 38 -48.78 3.43 -2.05
C LYS A 38 -49.22 2.24 -2.90
N GLY A 39 -48.54 1.12 -2.73
CA GLY A 39 -48.93 -0.10 -3.44
C GLY A 39 -48.05 -1.33 -3.37
N GLU A 40 -46.97 -1.41 -2.57
CA GLU A 40 -46.22 -2.67 -2.41
C GLU A 40 -45.70 -2.84 -0.96
N GLY A 41 -46.61 -2.74 -0.01
CA GLY A 41 -46.30 -2.83 1.42
C GLY A 41 -46.81 -4.09 2.07
N GLU A 42 -46.45 -5.30 1.61
CA GLU A 42 -46.69 -6.51 2.42
C GLU A 42 -45.84 -7.77 2.10
N GLY A 43 -44.91 -7.71 1.13
CA GLY A 43 -44.10 -8.87 0.73
C GLY A 43 -42.63 -8.93 1.19
N SER A 44 -42.03 -7.84 1.69
CA SER A 44 -40.57 -7.76 1.90
C SER A 44 -40.10 -8.06 3.34
N MET A 45 -41.00 -8.46 4.24
CA MET A 45 -40.74 -8.70 5.67
C MET A 45 -40.10 -10.06 6.01
N LEU A 46 -39.20 -10.57 5.18
CA LEU A 46 -38.27 -11.64 5.57
C LEU A 46 -36.87 -11.05 5.61
N GLY A 47 -36.42 -10.75 6.83
CA GLY A 47 -35.16 -10.07 7.10
C GLY A 47 -34.04 -10.57 6.20
N SER A 48 -33.39 -9.61 5.52
CA SER A 48 -32.21 -9.81 4.68
C SER A 48 -31.19 -10.67 5.44
N ARG A 49 -31.24 -11.99 5.20
CA ARG A 49 -30.22 -12.93 5.62
C ARG A 49 -29.00 -12.50 4.83
N LYS A 50 -28.05 -11.81 5.47
CA LYS A 50 -26.75 -11.51 4.85
C LYS A 50 -26.29 -12.77 4.13
N SER A 51 -26.00 -12.65 2.83
CA SER A 51 -25.63 -13.79 2.03
C SER A 51 -24.37 -14.40 2.64
N ILE A 52 -24.40 -15.68 3.01
CA ILE A 52 -23.21 -16.40 3.53
C ILE A 52 -22.03 -16.20 2.56
N LYS A 53 -22.31 -16.09 1.25
CA LYS A 53 -21.33 -15.78 0.22
C LYS A 53 -20.62 -14.44 0.44
N SER A 54 -21.35 -13.38 0.79
CA SER A 54 -20.77 -12.05 1.08
C SER A 54 -19.81 -12.12 2.27
N THR A 55 -20.23 -12.79 3.36
CA THR A 55 -19.39 -12.90 4.56
C THR A 55 -18.12 -13.74 4.30
N VAL A 56 -18.25 -14.85 3.58
CA VAL A 56 -17.09 -15.67 3.17
C VAL A 56 -16.15 -14.88 2.27
N TRP A 57 -16.68 -14.10 1.33
CA TRP A 57 -15.87 -13.22 0.49
C TRP A 57 -15.09 -12.20 1.33
N THR A 58 -15.76 -11.49 2.24
CA THR A 58 -15.12 -10.49 3.11
C THR A 58 -13.95 -11.09 3.88
N VAL A 59 -14.13 -12.25 4.50
CA VAL A 59 -13.06 -12.94 5.25
C VAL A 59 -11.90 -13.33 4.33
N LEU A 60 -12.19 -13.96 3.19
CA LEU A 60 -11.15 -14.40 2.25
C LEU A 60 -10.39 -13.21 1.64
N MET A 61 -11.08 -12.12 1.28
CA MET A 61 -10.46 -10.93 0.72
C MET A 61 -9.51 -10.27 1.73
N THR A 62 -9.98 -10.08 2.97
CA THR A 62 -9.18 -9.52 4.06
C THR A 62 -7.93 -10.37 4.31
N MET A 63 -8.09 -11.69 4.46
CA MET A 63 -6.96 -12.60 4.69
C MET A 63 -5.98 -12.63 3.52
N ALA A 64 -6.48 -12.68 2.28
CA ALA A 64 -5.63 -12.70 1.08
C ALA A 64 -4.82 -11.40 0.93
N THR A 65 -5.42 -10.25 1.23
CA THR A 65 -4.74 -8.95 1.14
C THR A 65 -3.71 -8.77 2.24
N LEU A 66 -4.02 -9.17 3.47
CA LEU A 66 -3.06 -9.14 4.57
C LEU A 66 -1.91 -10.14 4.38
N ALA A 67 -2.20 -11.34 3.87
CA ALA A 67 -1.17 -12.32 3.54
C ALA A 67 -0.27 -11.82 2.41
N GLY A 68 -0.85 -11.26 1.35
CA GLY A 68 -0.10 -10.63 0.25
C GLY A 68 0.79 -9.50 0.76
N ARG A 69 0.22 -8.59 1.57
CA ARG A 69 0.97 -7.47 2.18
C ARG A 69 2.14 -7.97 3.03
N ARG A 70 1.90 -8.95 3.90
CA ARG A 70 2.92 -9.52 4.76
C ARG A 70 4.02 -10.20 3.94
N ILE A 71 3.70 -11.00 2.93
CA ILE A 71 4.71 -11.72 2.15
C ILE A 71 5.53 -10.75 1.28
N LEU A 72 4.85 -9.89 0.53
CA LEU A 72 5.48 -9.00 -0.43
C LEU A 72 6.41 -7.99 0.26
N ASN A 73 6.02 -7.53 1.46
CA ASN A 73 6.84 -6.65 2.27
C ASN A 73 7.77 -7.40 3.24
N ASN A 74 7.71 -8.74 3.36
CA ASN A 74 8.61 -9.50 4.23
C ASN A 74 9.46 -10.55 3.50
N GLY A 75 10.45 -10.09 2.73
CA GLY A 75 11.50 -10.93 2.15
C GLY A 75 11.10 -11.71 0.89
N PHE A 76 9.88 -11.53 0.38
CA PHE A 76 9.44 -12.10 -0.91
C PHE A 76 8.92 -11.02 -1.86
N PRO A 77 9.77 -10.12 -2.39
CA PRO A 77 9.37 -9.00 -3.22
C PRO A 77 9.09 -9.41 -4.69
N TYR A 78 8.32 -10.50 -4.90
CA TYR A 78 8.00 -11.05 -6.22
C TYR A 78 6.47 -11.08 -6.45
N PRO A 79 5.83 -9.91 -6.67
CA PRO A 79 4.38 -9.80 -6.83
C PRO A 79 3.81 -10.63 -7.99
N PHE A 80 4.49 -10.74 -9.12
CA PHE A 80 4.00 -11.50 -10.28
C PHE A 80 4.13 -13.01 -10.05
N TYR A 81 5.23 -13.47 -9.47
CA TYR A 81 5.37 -14.87 -9.04
C TYR A 81 4.32 -15.23 -7.99
N TYR A 82 4.02 -14.33 -7.07
CA TYR A 82 2.97 -14.53 -6.07
C TYR A 82 1.59 -14.72 -6.71
N VAL A 83 1.24 -13.88 -7.70
CA VAL A 83 0.00 -14.03 -8.49
C VAL A 83 0.00 -15.35 -9.26
N LEU A 84 1.12 -15.71 -9.88
CA LEU A 84 1.28 -16.98 -10.59
C LEU A 84 1.04 -18.17 -9.66
N LEU A 85 1.56 -18.17 -8.43
CA LEU A 85 1.33 -19.23 -7.45
C LEU A 85 -0.15 -19.36 -7.06
N ILE A 86 -0.83 -18.22 -6.83
CA ILE A 86 -2.27 -18.22 -6.51
C ILE A 86 -3.07 -18.81 -7.68
N GLN A 87 -2.77 -18.40 -8.90
CA GLN A 87 -3.44 -18.90 -10.11
C GLN A 87 -3.15 -20.39 -10.33
N LEU A 88 -1.89 -20.81 -10.22
CA LEU A 88 -1.51 -22.20 -10.40
C LEU A 88 -2.17 -23.09 -9.34
N GLY A 89 -2.24 -22.62 -8.09
CA GLY A 89 -3.01 -23.26 -7.02
C GLY A 89 -4.50 -23.35 -7.32
N SER A 90 -5.13 -22.28 -7.83
CA SER A 90 -6.57 -22.29 -8.12
C SER A 90 -6.93 -23.23 -9.26
N TYR A 91 -6.20 -23.16 -10.38
CA TYR A 91 -6.50 -23.96 -11.55
C TYR A 91 -6.15 -25.45 -11.36
N THR A 92 -5.08 -25.77 -10.62
CA THR A 92 -4.77 -27.16 -10.26
C THR A 92 -5.85 -27.77 -9.35
N CYS A 93 -6.34 -27.02 -8.36
CA CYS A 93 -7.45 -27.47 -7.51
C CYS A 93 -8.72 -27.75 -8.34
N VAL A 94 -9.10 -26.81 -9.22
CA VAL A 94 -10.29 -26.97 -10.06
C VAL A 94 -10.12 -28.13 -11.05
N ALA A 95 -8.95 -28.27 -11.68
CA ALA A 95 -8.67 -29.38 -12.59
C ALA A 95 -8.77 -30.73 -11.88
N PHE A 96 -8.26 -30.83 -10.65
CA PHE A 96 -8.38 -32.03 -9.82
C PHE A 96 -9.84 -32.35 -9.48
N ILE A 97 -10.66 -31.36 -9.12
CA ILE A 97 -12.09 -31.54 -8.85
C ILE A 97 -12.82 -32.03 -10.11
N VAL A 98 -12.55 -31.44 -11.28
CA VAL A 98 -13.15 -31.88 -12.56
C VAL A 98 -12.72 -33.30 -12.91
N LEU A 99 -11.46 -33.67 -12.67
CA LEU A 99 -10.95 -35.03 -12.89
C LEU A 99 -11.70 -36.04 -11.99
N LEU A 100 -11.85 -35.75 -10.70
CA LEU A 100 -12.59 -36.59 -9.76
C LEU A 100 -14.06 -36.73 -10.15
N ALA A 101 -14.70 -35.63 -10.58
CA ALA A 101 -16.07 -35.65 -11.07
C ALA A 101 -16.22 -36.55 -12.32
N LYS A 102 -15.30 -36.41 -13.29
CA LYS A 102 -15.27 -37.26 -14.49
C LYS A 102 -15.02 -38.73 -14.16
N LEU A 103 -14.14 -39.04 -13.21
CA LEU A 103 -13.89 -40.41 -12.75
C LEU A 103 -15.15 -41.03 -12.12
N LYS A 104 -15.88 -40.25 -11.31
CA LYS A 104 -17.15 -40.69 -10.70
C LYS A 104 -18.26 -40.89 -11.75
N ASN A 105 -18.34 -40.00 -12.74
CA ASN A 105 -19.35 -40.03 -13.80
C ASN A 105 -18.97 -40.91 -15.00
N PHE A 106 -17.77 -41.50 -15.03
CA PHE A 106 -17.37 -42.47 -16.06
C PHE A 106 -18.30 -43.70 -16.11
N ARG A 107 -18.99 -44.00 -15.00
CA ARG A 107 -19.94 -45.11 -14.90
C ARG A 107 -21.39 -44.73 -15.20
N SER A 108 -21.73 -43.45 -15.38
CA SER A 108 -23.11 -43.04 -15.68
C SER A 108 -23.35 -42.91 -17.18
N PRO A 109 -24.54 -43.27 -17.68
CA PRO A 109 -24.86 -43.18 -19.10
C PRO A 109 -24.82 -41.71 -19.56
N LYS A 110 -24.20 -41.46 -20.73
CA LYS A 110 -24.14 -40.13 -21.35
C LYS A 110 -25.56 -39.58 -21.55
N ARG A 111 -25.89 -38.53 -20.81
CA ARG A 111 -27.11 -37.73 -21.05
C ARG A 111 -26.98 -37.06 -22.42
N LYS A 112 -27.97 -37.25 -23.32
CA LYS A 112 -28.06 -36.51 -24.58
C LYS A 112 -28.19 -35.01 -24.27
N THR A 113 -27.22 -34.22 -24.73
CA THR A 113 -27.26 -32.75 -24.68
C THR A 113 -28.16 -32.25 -25.80
N GLU A 114 -29.31 -31.68 -25.44
CA GLU A 114 -30.18 -30.97 -26.39
C GLU A 114 -29.66 -29.54 -26.60
N GLY A 115 -29.35 -29.21 -27.86
CA GLY A 115 -29.02 -27.85 -28.30
C GLY A 115 -27.53 -27.52 -28.32
N GLU A 116 -26.81 -27.97 -29.36
CA GLU A 116 -25.44 -27.52 -29.61
C GLU A 116 -25.41 -26.06 -30.09
N TYR A 117 -24.42 -25.31 -29.63
CA TYR A 117 -24.12 -23.97 -30.15
C TYR A 117 -23.53 -24.08 -31.55
N THR A 118 -23.84 -23.13 -32.43
CA THR A 118 -23.12 -23.03 -33.71
C THR A 118 -21.64 -22.75 -33.45
N TRP A 119 -20.78 -23.25 -34.34
CA TRP A 119 -19.32 -23.07 -34.23
C TRP A 119 -18.91 -21.59 -34.09
N LEU A 120 -19.56 -20.70 -34.85
CA LEU A 120 -19.37 -19.24 -34.75
C LEU A 120 -19.76 -18.67 -33.38
N GLN A 121 -20.87 -19.14 -32.78
CA GLN A 121 -21.29 -18.70 -31.45
C GLN A 121 -20.31 -19.17 -30.38
N THR A 122 -19.79 -20.39 -30.51
CA THR A 122 -18.79 -20.95 -29.60
C THR A 122 -17.48 -20.17 -29.67
N ILE A 123 -17.01 -19.83 -30.87
CA ILE A 123 -15.81 -18.99 -31.06
C ILE A 123 -16.01 -17.60 -30.46
N PHE A 124 -17.18 -16.99 -30.68
CA PHE A 124 -17.47 -15.67 -30.13
C PHE A 124 -17.52 -15.67 -28.59
N ILE A 125 -18.17 -16.67 -27.99
CA ILE A 125 -18.20 -16.83 -26.53
C ILE A 125 -16.78 -17.06 -26.00
N GLY A 126 -16.02 -17.95 -26.65
CA GLY A 126 -14.65 -18.28 -26.28
C GLY A 126 -13.72 -17.07 -26.35
N SER A 127 -13.71 -16.34 -27.46
CA SER A 127 -12.86 -15.16 -27.65
C SER A 127 -13.19 -14.05 -26.65
N ARG A 128 -14.48 -13.83 -26.36
CA ARG A 128 -14.92 -12.86 -25.36
C ARG A 128 -14.43 -13.23 -23.95
N ILE A 129 -14.56 -14.50 -23.55
CA ILE A 129 -14.11 -14.99 -22.25
C ILE A 129 -12.59 -14.86 -22.13
N LEU A 130 -11.85 -15.26 -23.17
CA LEU A 130 -10.40 -15.16 -23.18
C LEU A 130 -9.91 -13.71 -23.12
N LEU A 131 -10.55 -12.80 -23.86
CA LEU A 131 -10.21 -11.38 -23.85
C LEU A 131 -10.51 -10.73 -22.49
N SER A 132 -11.72 -10.93 -21.97
CA SER A 132 -12.11 -10.44 -20.64
C SER A 132 -11.17 -10.96 -19.56
N SER A 133 -10.83 -12.24 -19.60
CA SER A 133 -9.89 -12.85 -18.64
C SER A 133 -8.46 -12.31 -18.78
N SER A 134 -8.00 -12.03 -20.00
CA SER A 134 -6.68 -11.42 -20.24
C SER A 134 -6.58 -10.03 -19.60
N ILE A 135 -7.62 -9.21 -19.76
CA ILE A 135 -7.68 -7.88 -19.13
C ILE A 135 -7.77 -8.01 -17.60
N GLY A 136 -8.58 -8.95 -17.11
CA GLY A 136 -8.68 -9.26 -15.68
C GLY A 136 -7.33 -9.68 -15.09
N ALA A 137 -6.52 -10.46 -15.82
CA ALA A 137 -5.19 -10.86 -15.39
C ALA A 137 -4.26 -9.66 -15.16
N VAL A 138 -4.28 -8.67 -16.07
CA VAL A 138 -3.50 -7.44 -15.91
C VAL A 138 -3.93 -6.71 -14.64
N SER A 139 -5.23 -6.64 -14.35
CA SER A 139 -5.74 -6.08 -13.09
C SER A 139 -5.17 -6.80 -11.86
N MET A 140 -5.11 -8.14 -11.87
CA MET A 140 -4.53 -8.91 -10.75
C MET A 140 -3.05 -8.59 -10.52
N LEU A 141 -2.27 -8.45 -11.61
CA LEU A 141 -0.85 -8.09 -11.53
C LEU A 141 -0.68 -6.67 -10.99
N CYS A 142 -1.51 -5.71 -11.43
CA CYS A 142 -1.54 -4.36 -10.89
C CYS A 142 -1.90 -4.35 -9.40
N ALA A 143 -2.88 -5.16 -8.96
CA ALA A 143 -3.27 -5.24 -7.57
C ALA A 143 -2.13 -5.75 -6.67
N ALA A 144 -1.39 -6.79 -7.10
CA ALA A 144 -0.23 -7.28 -6.36
C ALA A 144 0.90 -6.24 -6.31
N GLN A 145 1.15 -5.55 -7.41
CA GLN A 145 2.13 -4.47 -7.47
C GLN A 145 1.73 -3.28 -6.56
N ALA A 146 0.45 -2.91 -6.52
CA ALA A 146 -0.04 -1.87 -5.63
C ALA A 146 0.13 -2.23 -4.15
N ILE A 147 -0.11 -3.50 -3.78
CA ILE A 147 0.12 -3.98 -2.40
C ILE A 147 1.59 -3.83 -1.98
N LEU A 148 2.54 -4.02 -2.90
CA LEU A 148 3.97 -3.85 -2.61
C LEU A 148 4.35 -2.37 -2.44
N HIS A 149 3.89 -1.49 -3.34
CA HIS A 149 4.38 -0.10 -3.42
C HIS A 149 3.60 0.91 -2.57
N PHE A 150 2.36 0.60 -2.16
CA PHE A 150 1.53 1.56 -1.43
C PHE A 150 1.81 1.50 0.07
N PRO A 151 2.46 2.49 0.70
CA PRO A 151 2.95 2.37 2.08
C PRO A 151 1.83 2.43 3.13
N ASN A 152 0.75 3.18 2.87
CA ASN A 152 -0.33 3.37 3.84
C ASN A 152 -1.46 2.33 3.65
N LEU A 153 -1.37 1.19 4.37
CA LEU A 153 -2.35 0.11 4.28
C LEU A 153 -3.81 0.55 4.59
N PRO A 154 -4.09 1.36 5.63
CA PRO A 154 -5.44 1.89 5.86
C PRO A 154 -6.10 2.51 4.64
N ILE A 155 -5.38 3.39 3.94
CA ILE A 155 -5.91 4.07 2.76
C ILE A 155 -6.04 3.09 1.60
N LEU A 156 -5.04 2.22 1.39
CA LEU A 156 -5.11 1.16 0.40
C LEU A 156 -6.40 0.32 0.56
N ALA A 157 -6.80 0.02 1.79
CA ALA A 157 -8.00 -0.75 2.10
C ALA A 157 -9.32 0.03 1.91
N MET A 158 -9.27 1.37 1.92
CA MET A 158 -10.45 2.24 1.72
C MET A 158 -10.81 2.44 0.24
N LEU A 159 -9.84 2.30 -0.67
CA LEU A 159 -9.98 2.60 -2.10
C LEU A 159 -10.67 1.57 -3.00
N PRO A 160 -10.81 0.25 -2.68
CA PRO A 160 -11.40 -0.72 -3.60
C PRO A 160 -12.81 -0.38 -4.10
N ILE A 161 -13.57 0.40 -3.33
CA ILE A 161 -14.90 0.93 -3.74
C ILE A 161 -14.85 1.73 -5.04
N LEU A 162 -13.71 2.35 -5.38
CA LEU A 162 -13.50 3.08 -6.64
C LEU A 162 -13.61 2.17 -7.86
N THR A 163 -13.49 0.85 -7.71
CA THR A 163 -13.81 -0.10 -8.79
C THR A 163 -15.24 0.09 -9.29
N TYR A 164 -16.21 0.37 -8.41
CA TYR A 164 -17.59 0.61 -8.83
C TYR A 164 -17.78 1.98 -9.49
N VAL A 165 -16.94 2.95 -9.13
CA VAL A 165 -16.89 4.23 -9.85
C VAL A 165 -16.38 4.00 -11.27
N SER A 166 -15.29 3.25 -11.42
CA SER A 166 -14.76 2.83 -12.73
C SER A 166 -15.77 2.00 -13.53
N ASP A 167 -16.52 1.10 -12.88
CA ASP A 167 -17.61 0.35 -13.52
C ASP A 167 -18.62 1.32 -14.12
N SER A 168 -19.14 2.27 -13.34
CA SER A 168 -20.14 3.23 -13.82
C SER A 168 -19.65 4.04 -15.02
N PHE A 169 -18.42 4.56 -15.01
CA PHE A 169 -17.88 5.29 -16.17
C PHE A 169 -17.74 4.41 -17.42
N LEU A 170 -17.14 3.23 -17.28
CA LEU A 170 -16.86 2.36 -18.43
C LEU A 170 -18.11 1.71 -19.01
N PHE A 171 -19.09 1.31 -18.18
CA PHE A 171 -20.37 0.78 -18.67
C PHE A 171 -21.16 1.87 -19.41
N ARG A 172 -21.20 3.12 -18.91
CA ARG A 172 -21.84 4.24 -19.60
C ARG A 172 -21.16 4.57 -20.93
N PHE A 173 -19.83 4.59 -20.95
CA PHE A 173 -19.06 4.81 -22.17
C PHE A 173 -19.33 3.71 -23.22
N ALA A 174 -19.33 2.44 -22.81
CA ALA A 174 -19.64 1.32 -23.69
C ALA A 174 -21.10 1.34 -24.20
N TYR A 175 -22.04 1.79 -23.36
CA TYR A 175 -23.43 2.00 -23.76
C TYR A 175 -23.56 3.12 -24.79
N ALA A 176 -22.88 4.26 -24.60
CA ALA A 176 -22.85 5.36 -25.55
C ALA A 176 -22.24 4.97 -26.91
N LEU A 177 -21.28 4.04 -26.92
CA LEU A 177 -20.72 3.44 -28.13
C LEU A 177 -21.59 2.30 -28.73
N HIS A 178 -22.78 2.05 -28.19
CA HIS A 178 -23.68 0.97 -28.61
C HIS A 178 -23.09 -0.45 -28.55
N LEU A 179 -22.12 -0.69 -27.65
CA LEU A 179 -21.50 -2.01 -27.46
C LEU A 179 -22.31 -2.91 -26.50
N LEU A 180 -23.23 -2.32 -25.74
CA LEU A 180 -24.08 -2.99 -24.75
C LEU A 180 -25.54 -3.10 -25.23
N PRO A 181 -26.33 -4.06 -24.70
CA PRO A 181 -27.73 -4.22 -25.08
C PRO A 181 -28.59 -2.99 -24.75
N ARG A 182 -29.47 -2.58 -25.68
CA ARG A 182 -30.35 -1.39 -25.57
C ARG A 182 -31.46 -1.47 -24.51
N GLY A 183 -31.63 -2.61 -23.85
CA GLY A 183 -32.70 -2.83 -22.85
C GLY A 183 -32.36 -2.37 -21.43
N GLN A 184 -31.27 -1.62 -21.24
CA GLN A 184 -30.82 -1.18 -19.91
C GLN A 184 -31.19 0.28 -19.67
N SER A 185 -31.65 0.60 -18.46
CA SER A 185 -32.00 1.98 -18.08
C SER A 185 -30.76 2.78 -17.71
N THR A 186 -30.77 4.09 -18.00
CA THR A 186 -29.74 5.06 -17.59
C THR A 186 -30.35 6.10 -16.67
N SER A 187 -29.77 6.33 -15.48
CA SER A 187 -30.25 7.37 -14.56
C SER A 187 -29.18 8.44 -14.36
N LEU A 188 -29.47 9.67 -14.80
CA LEU A 188 -28.63 10.83 -14.51
C LEU A 188 -28.70 11.23 -13.04
N ARG A 189 -29.86 11.02 -12.39
CA ARG A 189 -30.06 11.33 -10.98
C ARG A 189 -29.14 10.54 -10.06
N LYS A 190 -28.52 9.43 -10.48
CA LYS A 190 -27.60 8.65 -9.63
C LYS A 190 -26.12 8.98 -9.84
N VAL A 191 -25.80 9.84 -10.80
CA VAL A 191 -24.43 10.28 -11.09
C VAL A 191 -23.84 11.07 -9.90
N TYR A 192 -24.66 11.81 -9.16
CA TYR A 192 -24.17 12.58 -8.02
C TYR A 192 -23.53 11.69 -6.95
N CYS A 193 -24.02 10.45 -6.76
CA CYS A 193 -23.42 9.50 -5.82
C CYS A 193 -21.96 9.19 -6.20
N ILE A 194 -21.70 9.00 -7.49
CA ILE A 194 -20.36 8.74 -8.02
C ILE A 194 -19.45 9.95 -7.80
N ALA A 195 -19.94 11.14 -8.14
CA ALA A 195 -19.20 12.38 -7.94
C ALA A 195 -18.85 12.58 -6.45
N LEU A 196 -19.79 12.32 -5.55
CA LEU A 196 -19.57 12.44 -4.11
C LEU A 196 -18.54 11.42 -3.60
N ILE A 197 -18.62 10.16 -4.04
CA ILE A 197 -17.64 9.13 -3.67
C ILE A 197 -16.23 9.51 -4.17
N LEU A 198 -16.11 10.05 -5.39
CA LEU A 198 -14.84 10.55 -5.91
C LEU A 198 -14.27 11.69 -5.07
N VAL A 199 -15.11 12.67 -4.70
CA VAL A 199 -14.70 13.79 -3.84
C VAL A 199 -14.24 13.27 -2.48
N CYS A 200 -14.99 12.36 -1.84
CA CYS A 200 -14.60 11.78 -0.56
C CYS A 200 -13.31 10.95 -0.65
N ALA A 201 -13.12 10.18 -1.72
CA ALA A 201 -11.90 9.41 -1.94
C ALA A 201 -10.70 10.33 -2.18
N PHE A 202 -10.89 11.42 -2.92
CA PHE A 202 -9.88 12.46 -3.10
C PHE A 202 -9.50 13.11 -1.76
N CYS A 203 -10.48 13.49 -0.93
CA CYS A 203 -10.20 14.04 0.41
C CYS A 203 -9.40 13.05 1.28
N THR A 204 -9.71 11.75 1.18
CA THR A 204 -8.98 10.69 1.90
C THR A 204 -7.53 10.59 1.44
N LEU A 205 -7.28 10.70 0.14
CA LEU A 205 -5.93 10.67 -0.44
C LEU A 205 -5.14 11.95 -0.19
N TYR A 206 -5.80 13.11 -0.18
CA TYR A 206 -5.16 14.41 -0.09
C TYR A 206 -4.41 14.60 1.24
N ASP A 207 -4.95 14.08 2.34
CA ASP A 207 -4.31 14.17 3.66
C ASP A 207 -3.38 12.97 3.95
N ASP A 208 -3.13 12.09 2.98
CA ASP A 208 -2.13 11.02 3.14
C ASP A 208 -0.72 11.59 3.14
N TYR A 209 -0.09 11.53 4.32
CA TYR A 209 1.27 12.02 4.50
C TYR A 209 2.34 11.07 3.98
N ARG A 210 1.96 9.86 3.56
CA ARG A 210 2.84 8.85 2.96
C ARG A 210 2.43 8.48 1.56
N LEU A 211 1.74 9.39 0.87
CA LEU A 211 1.31 9.13 -0.49
C LEU A 211 2.51 8.77 -1.37
N ASN A 212 2.36 7.69 -2.14
CA ASN A 212 3.28 7.28 -3.18
C ASN A 212 2.53 7.30 -4.51
N VAL A 213 2.87 8.27 -5.38
CA VAL A 213 2.16 8.48 -6.63
C VAL A 213 2.24 7.26 -7.55
N ARG A 214 3.39 6.57 -7.63
CA ARG A 214 3.56 5.38 -8.47
C ARG A 214 2.64 4.25 -8.01
N GLY A 215 2.57 4.00 -6.70
CA GLY A 215 1.66 3.01 -6.12
C GLY A 215 0.20 3.33 -6.42
N LEU A 216 -0.19 4.60 -6.30
CA LEU A 216 -1.56 5.07 -6.58
C LEU A 216 -1.94 4.88 -8.06
N VAL A 217 -1.06 5.23 -9.00
CA VAL A 217 -1.34 5.08 -10.44
C VAL A 217 -1.56 3.62 -10.80
N VAL A 218 -0.72 2.71 -10.30
CA VAL A 218 -0.85 1.27 -10.54
C VAL A 218 -2.14 0.72 -9.94
N LEU A 219 -2.54 1.20 -8.75
CA LEU A 219 -3.79 0.84 -8.10
C LEU A 219 -5.02 1.25 -8.93
N LEU A 220 -5.07 2.53 -9.36
CA LEU A 220 -6.18 3.06 -10.15
C LEU A 220 -6.27 2.38 -11.52
N ALA A 221 -5.12 2.09 -12.15
CA ALA A 221 -5.07 1.29 -13.38
C ALA A 221 -5.64 -0.12 -13.14
N GLY A 222 -5.31 -0.75 -12.01
CA GLY A 222 -5.88 -2.03 -11.60
C GLY A 222 -7.41 -2.02 -11.52
N PHE A 223 -8.01 -1.00 -10.89
CA PHE A 223 -9.46 -0.82 -10.84
C PHE A 223 -10.07 -0.61 -12.23
N GLY A 224 -9.44 0.23 -13.06
CA GLY A 224 -9.85 0.46 -14.44
C GLY A 224 -9.86 -0.83 -15.28
N PHE A 225 -8.79 -1.64 -15.21
CA PHE A 225 -8.72 -2.92 -15.91
C PHE A 225 -9.73 -3.95 -15.37
N ALA A 226 -9.99 -3.99 -14.06
CA ALA A 226 -11.02 -4.87 -13.49
C ALA A 226 -12.41 -4.52 -14.06
N SER A 227 -12.75 -3.24 -14.10
CA SER A 227 -13.99 -2.74 -14.67
C SER A 227 -14.08 -2.99 -16.17
N LEU A 228 -12.98 -2.75 -16.90
CA LEU A 228 -12.90 -3.02 -18.34
C LEU A 228 -13.13 -4.51 -18.66
N ALA A 229 -12.53 -5.41 -17.88
CA ALA A 229 -12.75 -6.85 -18.01
C ALA A 229 -14.24 -7.23 -17.88
N LYS A 230 -14.95 -6.62 -16.91
CA LYS A 230 -16.41 -6.82 -16.75
C LYS A 230 -17.20 -6.31 -17.95
N VAL A 231 -16.86 -5.13 -18.48
CA VAL A 231 -17.52 -4.58 -19.69
C VAL A 231 -17.35 -5.54 -20.86
N PHE A 232 -16.12 -6.00 -21.15
CA PHE A 232 -15.88 -6.96 -22.23
C PHE A 232 -16.62 -8.28 -22.06
N SER A 233 -16.81 -8.75 -20.81
CA SER A 233 -17.60 -9.96 -20.54
C SER A 233 -19.07 -9.82 -20.96
N LYS A 234 -19.58 -8.58 -21.05
CA LYS A 234 -20.97 -8.24 -21.39
C LYS A 234 -21.17 -7.76 -22.83
N ILE A 235 -20.11 -7.49 -23.58
CA ILE A 235 -20.21 -7.08 -24.99
C ILE A 235 -20.83 -8.20 -25.83
N GLY A 236 -21.70 -7.81 -26.76
CA GLY A 236 -22.34 -8.71 -27.73
C GLY A 236 -23.72 -9.24 -27.29
N PRO A 237 -24.35 -10.08 -28.14
CA PRO A 237 -25.70 -10.59 -27.88
C PRO A 237 -25.75 -11.47 -26.63
N LYS A 238 -26.85 -11.38 -25.87
CA LYS A 238 -27.16 -12.33 -24.79
C LYS A 238 -27.47 -13.68 -25.42
N ILE A 239 -26.56 -14.64 -25.30
CA ILE A 239 -26.78 -16.00 -25.76
C ILE A 239 -27.35 -16.79 -24.58
N GLU A 240 -28.63 -17.14 -24.66
CA GLU A 240 -29.31 -17.93 -23.64
C GLU A 240 -28.69 -19.34 -23.53
N ALA A 241 -28.61 -19.86 -22.32
CA ALA A 241 -28.11 -21.21 -22.08
C ALA A 241 -29.09 -22.24 -22.67
N LYS A 242 -28.66 -23.00 -23.68
CA LYS A 242 -29.47 -24.12 -24.19
C LYS A 242 -29.30 -25.32 -23.27
N GLY A 243 -30.30 -25.57 -22.42
CA GLY A 243 -30.38 -26.74 -21.54
C GLY A 243 -29.85 -26.53 -20.10
N PRO A 244 -30.07 -27.51 -19.20
CA PRO A 244 -29.61 -27.43 -17.81
C PRO A 244 -28.07 -27.46 -17.75
N GLN A 245 -27.46 -26.33 -17.39
CA GLN A 245 -26.00 -26.24 -17.22
C GLN A 245 -25.55 -27.10 -16.04
N GLY A 246 -24.79 -28.16 -16.34
CA GLY A 246 -24.07 -28.92 -15.33
C GLY A 246 -22.99 -28.05 -14.68
N TRP A 247 -22.76 -28.29 -13.39
CA TRP A 247 -21.67 -27.70 -12.60
C TRP A 247 -20.29 -28.03 -13.20
N GLU A 248 -20.17 -29.16 -13.90
CA GLU A 248 -18.98 -29.53 -14.68
C GLU A 248 -18.68 -28.57 -15.83
N THR A 249 -19.71 -28.11 -16.55
CA THR A 249 -19.55 -27.19 -17.69
C THR A 249 -19.00 -25.83 -17.21
N ASN A 250 -19.48 -25.34 -16.06
CA ASN A 250 -18.98 -24.09 -15.48
C ASN A 250 -17.52 -24.18 -15.03
N LEU A 251 -17.11 -25.33 -14.47
CA LEU A 251 -15.71 -25.56 -14.10
C LEU A 251 -14.80 -25.68 -15.32
N GLN A 252 -15.29 -26.26 -16.43
CA GLN A 252 -14.53 -26.31 -17.69
C GLN A 252 -14.37 -24.92 -18.31
N VAL A 253 -15.41 -24.09 -18.30
CA VAL A 253 -15.32 -22.69 -18.73
C VAL A 253 -14.35 -21.90 -17.86
N TYR A 254 -14.35 -22.14 -16.54
CA TYR A 254 -13.40 -21.53 -15.61
C TYR A 254 -11.95 -21.91 -15.95
N LEU A 255 -11.68 -23.19 -16.27
CA LEU A 255 -10.35 -23.64 -16.68
C LEU A 255 -9.92 -22.99 -18.00
N LEU A 256 -10.83 -22.88 -18.98
CA LEU A 256 -10.56 -22.20 -20.24
C LEU A 256 -10.25 -20.71 -20.03
N ALA A 257 -11.07 -20.04 -19.22
CA ALA A 257 -10.86 -18.65 -18.82
C ALA A 257 -9.53 -18.49 -18.05
N GLY A 258 -9.03 -19.54 -17.41
CA GLY A 258 -7.78 -19.50 -16.65
C GLY A 258 -6.48 -19.53 -17.45
N ILE A 259 -6.54 -19.88 -18.73
CA ILE A 259 -5.35 -19.98 -19.58
C ILE A 259 -4.66 -18.61 -19.75
N PRO A 260 -5.34 -17.52 -20.17
CA PRO A 260 -4.68 -16.24 -20.34
C PRO A 260 -4.06 -15.68 -19.04
N PRO A 261 -4.74 -15.71 -17.87
CA PRO A 261 -4.13 -15.30 -16.61
C PRO A 261 -2.83 -16.03 -16.30
N LEU A 262 -2.80 -17.36 -16.42
CA LEU A 262 -1.60 -18.16 -16.19
C LEU A 262 -0.46 -17.77 -17.14
N VAL A 263 -0.76 -17.63 -18.44
CA VAL A 263 0.24 -17.27 -19.45
C VAL A 263 0.79 -15.87 -19.20
N LEU A 264 -0.07 -14.89 -18.90
CA LEU A 264 0.32 -13.52 -18.63
C LEU A 264 1.12 -13.39 -17.32
N ALA A 265 0.69 -14.06 -16.25
CA ALA A 265 1.43 -14.07 -14.99
C ALA A 265 2.79 -14.77 -15.15
N ALA A 266 2.84 -15.90 -15.88
CA ALA A 266 4.09 -16.58 -16.19
C ALA A 266 5.03 -15.70 -17.04
N TYR A 267 4.50 -15.04 -18.07
CA TYR A 267 5.27 -14.10 -18.89
C TYR A 267 5.80 -12.92 -18.07
N ALA A 268 4.95 -12.30 -17.25
CA ALA A 268 5.33 -11.18 -16.39
C ALA A 268 6.42 -11.59 -15.40
N THR A 269 6.25 -12.74 -14.75
CA THR A 269 7.25 -13.35 -13.86
C THR A 269 8.58 -13.57 -14.59
N MET A 270 8.54 -14.19 -15.77
CA MET A 270 9.74 -14.48 -16.56
C MET A 270 10.43 -13.22 -17.11
N LYS A 271 9.71 -12.11 -17.28
CA LYS A 271 10.25 -10.88 -17.88
C LYS A 271 10.77 -9.90 -16.83
N TYR A 272 10.02 -9.73 -15.74
CA TYR A 272 10.25 -8.65 -14.79
C TYR A 272 10.81 -9.12 -13.44
N GLU A 273 10.80 -10.42 -13.16
CA GLU A 273 11.25 -10.98 -11.88
C GLU A 273 12.32 -12.06 -12.07
N ASN A 274 13.03 -12.38 -10.98
CA ASN A 274 13.89 -13.55 -10.94
C ASN A 274 13.09 -14.78 -10.48
N ILE A 275 12.67 -15.60 -11.44
CA ILE A 275 11.89 -16.82 -11.19
C ILE A 275 12.64 -17.85 -10.33
N ILE A 276 13.97 -17.91 -10.43
CA ILE A 276 14.76 -18.92 -9.72
C ILE A 276 14.90 -18.53 -8.25
N ALA A 277 15.18 -17.26 -7.96
CA ALA A 277 15.17 -16.75 -6.58
C ALA A 277 13.79 -16.90 -5.94
N ALA A 278 12.74 -16.47 -6.65
CA ALA A 278 11.36 -16.61 -6.18
C ALA A 278 11.01 -18.09 -5.90
N SER A 279 11.40 -19.01 -6.78
CA SER A 279 11.17 -20.44 -6.58
C SER A 279 11.95 -21.00 -5.41
N ALA A 280 13.22 -20.61 -5.23
CA ALA A 280 14.03 -21.05 -4.09
C ALA A 280 13.45 -20.59 -2.75
N THR A 281 13.01 -19.33 -2.67
CA THR A 281 12.35 -18.80 -1.46
C THR A 281 11.01 -19.48 -1.22
N TYR A 282 10.21 -19.72 -2.26
CA TYR A 282 8.96 -20.48 -2.13
C TYR A 282 9.20 -21.92 -1.64
N GLN A 283 10.27 -22.57 -2.13
CA GLN A 283 10.63 -23.92 -1.74
C GLN A 283 11.08 -24.03 -0.28
N SER A 284 11.70 -22.98 0.28
CA SER A 284 12.10 -22.95 1.69
C SER A 284 10.91 -22.84 2.64
N TRP A 285 9.73 -22.43 2.17
CA TRP A 285 8.53 -22.32 3.00
C TRP A 285 7.98 -23.69 3.37
N SER A 286 7.61 -23.84 4.65
CA SER A 286 6.88 -25.01 5.13
C SER A 286 5.49 -25.10 4.48
N LEU A 287 4.93 -26.32 4.41
CA LEU A 287 3.60 -26.54 3.85
C LEU A 287 2.50 -25.72 4.56
N VAL A 288 2.61 -25.60 5.89
CA VAL A 288 1.67 -24.80 6.69
C VAL A 288 1.78 -23.32 6.33
N TYR A 289 3.00 -22.80 6.16
CA TYR A 289 3.21 -21.41 5.75
C TYR A 289 2.64 -21.13 4.36
N ARG A 290 2.81 -22.06 3.41
CA ARG A 290 2.19 -21.95 2.08
C ARG A 290 0.67 -21.95 2.16
N ALA A 291 0.08 -22.84 2.94
CA ALA A 291 -1.37 -22.97 3.07
C ALA A 291 -2.02 -21.71 3.69
N ILE A 292 -1.42 -21.17 4.75
CA ILE A 292 -1.97 -19.98 5.45
C ILE A 292 -1.92 -18.75 4.56
N ASN A 293 -0.82 -18.55 3.82
CA ASN A 293 -0.65 -17.31 3.06
C ASN A 293 -1.21 -17.36 1.64
N LEU A 294 -1.10 -18.49 0.92
CA LEU A 294 -1.63 -18.63 -0.44
C LEU A 294 -3.09 -19.10 -0.46
N GLY A 295 -3.49 -19.92 0.53
CA GLY A 295 -4.81 -20.56 0.58
C GLY A 295 -5.99 -19.58 0.47
N PRO A 296 -6.04 -18.47 1.23
CA PRO A 296 -7.12 -17.50 1.12
C PRO A 296 -7.25 -16.91 -0.29
N GLY A 297 -6.12 -16.56 -0.93
CA GLY A 297 -6.10 -16.04 -2.30
C GLY A 297 -6.55 -17.09 -3.34
N VAL A 298 -6.10 -18.34 -3.18
CA VAL A 298 -6.53 -19.47 -4.03
C VAL A 298 -8.04 -19.68 -3.93
N LEU A 299 -8.59 -19.71 -2.70
CA LEU A 299 -10.03 -19.88 -2.47
C LEU A 299 -10.86 -18.71 -3.01
N LEU A 300 -10.37 -17.48 -2.85
CA LEU A 300 -11.00 -16.28 -3.39
C LEU A 300 -11.10 -16.36 -4.93
N GLN A 301 -10.02 -16.77 -5.58
CA GLN A 301 -9.97 -16.94 -7.03
C GLN A 301 -10.91 -18.07 -7.51
N ILE A 302 -10.98 -19.20 -6.79
CA ILE A 302 -11.85 -20.33 -7.14
C ILE A 302 -13.34 -19.97 -6.99
N ILE A 303 -13.73 -19.39 -5.86
CA ILE A 303 -15.14 -19.21 -5.49
C ILE A 303 -15.73 -17.98 -6.18
N PHE A 304 -14.96 -16.91 -6.31
CA PHE A 304 -15.46 -15.60 -6.75
C PHE A 304 -14.83 -15.09 -8.04
N GLY A 305 -13.75 -15.72 -8.53
CA GLY A 305 -12.99 -15.20 -9.67
C GLY A 305 -12.37 -13.82 -9.40
N SER A 306 -12.12 -13.50 -8.13
CA SER A 306 -11.63 -12.20 -7.67
C SER A 306 -10.19 -12.31 -7.15
N SER A 307 -9.44 -11.22 -7.26
CA SER A 307 -8.11 -11.11 -6.69
C SER A 307 -8.13 -10.45 -5.30
N MET A 308 -7.00 -10.50 -4.62
CA MET A 308 -6.72 -9.58 -3.51
C MET A 308 -6.87 -8.12 -3.95
N LEU A 309 -7.20 -7.24 -2.99
CA LEU A 309 -7.42 -5.82 -3.21
C LEU A 309 -8.43 -5.50 -4.34
N SER A 310 -9.52 -6.27 -4.43
CA SER A 310 -10.59 -6.06 -5.41
C SER A 310 -11.93 -5.79 -4.73
N ALA A 311 -12.85 -5.12 -5.44
CA ALA A 311 -14.23 -4.98 -5.00
C ALA A 311 -15.00 -6.29 -5.18
N TYR A 312 -16.07 -6.47 -4.39
CA TYR A 312 -16.93 -7.64 -4.52
C TYR A 312 -17.47 -7.76 -5.96
N PRO A 313 -17.35 -8.92 -6.61
CA PRO A 313 -17.71 -9.07 -8.01
C PRO A 313 -19.22 -8.90 -8.19
N PHE A 314 -19.61 -7.80 -8.84
CA PHE A 314 -21.00 -7.47 -9.13
C PHE A 314 -21.10 -6.91 -10.54
N ILE A 315 -22.15 -7.30 -11.27
CA ILE A 315 -22.49 -6.75 -12.58
C ILE A 315 -23.99 -6.53 -12.65
N ALA A 316 -24.37 -5.30 -12.96
CA ALA A 316 -25.77 -4.92 -13.05
C ALA A 316 -26.50 -5.63 -14.20
N GLN A 317 -27.74 -6.04 -13.95
CA GLN A 317 -28.58 -6.67 -14.98
C GLN A 317 -29.51 -5.68 -15.67
N GLU A 318 -30.12 -4.78 -14.89
CA GLU A 318 -31.21 -3.90 -15.32
C GLU A 318 -30.76 -2.45 -15.61
N HIS A 319 -29.66 -2.01 -14.99
CA HIS A 319 -29.14 -0.65 -15.11
C HIS A 319 -27.80 -0.62 -15.85
N VAL A 320 -27.57 0.42 -16.65
CA VAL A 320 -26.25 0.71 -17.23
C VAL A 320 -25.38 1.30 -16.14
N GLY A 321 -24.52 0.49 -15.52
CA GLY A 321 -23.68 0.94 -14.42
C GLY A 321 -23.10 -0.15 -13.54
N GLY A 322 -22.50 0.28 -12.43
CA GLY A 322 -21.97 -0.59 -11.36
C GLY A 322 -22.92 -0.73 -10.17
N ALA A 323 -22.41 -1.33 -9.08
CA ALA A 323 -23.16 -1.56 -7.84
C ALA A 323 -23.68 -0.26 -7.17
N LEU A 324 -23.06 0.89 -7.45
CA LEU A 324 -23.43 2.17 -6.83
C LEU A 324 -24.73 2.78 -7.40
N GLU A 325 -25.15 2.34 -8.58
CA GLU A 325 -26.30 2.92 -9.28
C GLU A 325 -27.52 2.01 -9.26
N GLU A 326 -27.34 0.72 -9.00
CA GLU A 326 -28.43 -0.24 -8.93
C GLU A 326 -29.11 -0.20 -7.55
N VAL A 327 -30.46 -0.26 -7.52
CA VAL A 327 -31.23 -0.18 -6.26
C VAL A 327 -31.35 -1.54 -5.58
N SER A 328 -30.94 -2.62 -6.27
CA SER A 328 -31.12 -3.99 -5.80
C SER A 328 -30.38 -4.25 -4.49
N ASP A 329 -30.96 -5.12 -3.65
CA ASP A 329 -30.34 -5.51 -2.39
C ASP A 329 -28.99 -6.22 -2.61
N GLN A 330 -28.81 -6.87 -3.76
CA GLN A 330 -27.54 -7.50 -4.14
C GLN A 330 -26.44 -6.48 -4.40
N ALA A 331 -26.77 -5.35 -5.04
CA ALA A 331 -25.82 -4.26 -5.29
C ALA A 331 -25.37 -3.60 -3.99
N LYS A 332 -26.31 -3.35 -3.07
CA LYS A 332 -26.02 -2.82 -1.72
C LYS A 332 -25.17 -3.80 -0.90
N ASP A 333 -25.47 -5.10 -0.95
CA ASP A 333 -24.67 -6.12 -0.26
C ASP A 333 -23.24 -6.18 -0.82
N ALA A 334 -23.05 -6.05 -2.15
CA ALA A 334 -21.73 -5.99 -2.78
C ALA A 334 -20.91 -4.76 -2.32
N ALA A 335 -21.52 -3.58 -2.32
CA ALA A 335 -20.87 -2.36 -1.84
C ALA A 335 -20.53 -2.45 -0.35
N ALA A 336 -21.48 -2.91 0.48
CA ALA A 336 -21.29 -3.10 1.91
C ALA A 336 -20.19 -4.14 2.22
N SER A 337 -20.12 -5.23 1.46
CA SER A 337 -19.11 -6.29 1.62
C SER A 337 -17.71 -5.77 1.30
N THR A 338 -17.59 -4.97 0.24
CA THR A 338 -16.34 -4.32 -0.17
C THR A 338 -15.82 -3.39 0.91
N LEU A 339 -16.70 -2.53 1.44
CA LEU A 339 -16.34 -1.61 2.53
C LEU A 339 -16.02 -2.33 3.83
N GLN A 340 -16.76 -3.40 4.16
CA GLN A 340 -16.46 -4.25 5.32
C GLN A 340 -15.11 -4.96 5.18
N ALA A 341 -14.77 -5.47 3.99
CA ALA A 341 -13.46 -6.06 3.74
C ALA A 341 -12.34 -5.03 3.90
N GLY A 342 -12.55 -3.80 3.41
CA GLY A 342 -11.64 -2.67 3.64
C GLY A 342 -11.46 -2.38 5.12
N PHE A 343 -12.57 -2.28 5.87
CA PHE A 343 -12.57 -2.05 7.31
C PHE A 343 -11.74 -3.11 8.07
N TRP A 344 -12.02 -4.39 7.83
CA TRP A 344 -11.30 -5.47 8.49
C TRP A 344 -9.83 -5.58 8.06
N THR A 345 -9.52 -5.26 6.80
CA THR A 345 -8.14 -5.24 6.29
C THR A 345 -7.30 -4.22 7.04
N PHE A 346 -7.79 -2.99 7.21
CA PHE A 346 -7.01 -2.03 8.00
C PHE A 346 -7.05 -2.36 9.50
N ALA A 347 -8.20 -2.75 10.06
CA ALA A 347 -8.31 -2.98 11.51
C ALA A 347 -7.36 -4.10 11.98
N ILE A 348 -7.25 -5.19 11.23
CA ILE A 348 -6.32 -6.28 11.53
C ILE A 348 -4.90 -5.92 11.11
N GLY A 349 -4.73 -5.26 9.95
CA GLY A 349 -3.43 -4.95 9.38
C GLY A 349 -2.58 -4.00 10.24
N VAL A 350 -3.20 -2.98 10.85
CA VAL A 350 -2.47 -1.99 11.67
C VAL A 350 -1.95 -2.61 12.98
N LEU A 351 -2.59 -3.65 13.53
CA LEU A 351 -2.02 -4.40 14.67
C LEU A 351 -0.78 -5.22 14.31
N GLY A 352 -0.54 -5.46 13.01
CA GLY A 352 0.65 -6.13 12.52
C GLY A 352 1.88 -5.22 12.48
N ASN A 353 2.60 -5.27 11.35
CA ASN A 353 3.85 -4.52 11.15
C ASN A 353 3.64 -3.17 10.45
N GLU A 354 2.40 -2.72 10.24
CA GLU A 354 2.11 -1.46 9.56
C GLU A 354 2.20 -0.27 10.52
N LYS A 355 2.89 0.80 10.11
CA LYS A 355 3.26 1.92 10.97
C LYS A 355 2.76 3.24 10.39
N ASN A 356 1.44 3.41 10.31
CA ASN A 356 0.82 4.58 9.67
C ASN A 356 -0.30 5.15 10.55
N PHE A 357 -0.33 6.48 10.67
CA PHE A 357 -1.43 7.20 11.28
C PHE A 357 -2.56 7.45 10.28
N ILE A 358 -3.75 7.66 10.83
CA ILE A 358 -4.91 8.16 10.08
C ILE A 358 -5.41 9.45 10.73
N THR A 359 -5.96 10.36 9.93
CA THR A 359 -6.53 11.61 10.44
C THR A 359 -8.05 11.57 10.37
N TRP A 360 -8.69 12.48 11.11
CA TRP A 360 -10.12 12.73 10.98
C TRP A 360 -10.53 13.12 9.56
N ALA A 361 -9.66 13.85 8.85
CA ALA A 361 -9.88 14.25 7.46
C ALA A 361 -9.90 13.06 6.49
N GLN A 362 -9.38 11.89 6.89
CA GLN A 362 -9.43 10.66 6.10
C GLN A 362 -10.61 9.78 6.48
N VAL A 363 -10.82 9.59 7.80
CA VAL A 363 -11.83 8.64 8.30
C VAL A 363 -13.26 9.17 8.11
N ILE A 364 -13.47 10.48 8.25
CA ILE A 364 -14.80 11.08 8.07
C ILE A 364 -15.28 10.89 6.61
N PRO A 365 -14.51 11.30 5.56
CA PRO A 365 -14.89 11.04 4.17
C PRO A 365 -15.08 9.56 3.86
N PHE A 366 -14.24 8.67 4.39
CA PHE A 366 -14.43 7.23 4.21
C PHE A 366 -15.76 6.73 4.83
N THR A 367 -16.11 7.25 6.01
CA THR A 367 -17.39 6.92 6.65
C THR A 367 -18.57 7.50 5.86
N PHE A 368 -18.42 8.67 5.23
CA PHE A 368 -19.40 9.19 4.28
C PHE A 368 -19.54 8.30 3.03
N ILE A 369 -18.45 7.78 2.47
CA ILE A 369 -18.52 6.79 1.38
C ILE A 369 -19.36 5.58 1.81
N TYR A 370 -19.18 5.11 3.06
CA TYR A 370 -20.00 4.04 3.61
C TYR A 370 -21.49 4.39 3.66
N ILE A 371 -21.81 5.58 4.17
CA ILE A 371 -23.20 6.07 4.29
C ILE A 371 -23.86 6.23 2.92
N ILE A 372 -23.14 6.77 1.94
CA ILE A 372 -23.65 6.99 0.58
C ILE A 372 -23.88 5.66 -0.13
N SER A 373 -22.96 4.70 0.04
CA SER A 373 -23.04 3.40 -0.65
C SER A 373 -24.11 2.48 -0.07
N VAL A 374 -24.28 2.48 1.26
CA VAL A 374 -25.21 1.57 1.95
C VAL A 374 -26.59 2.22 2.18
N GLY A 375 -26.62 3.55 2.33
CA GLY A 375 -27.81 4.34 2.56
C GLY A 375 -28.18 4.50 4.06
N PRO A 376 -28.67 5.67 4.48
CA PRO A 376 -28.94 5.97 5.88
C PRO A 376 -30.07 5.10 6.47
N LYS A 377 -31.04 4.68 5.65
CA LYS A 377 -32.12 3.75 6.04
C LYS A 377 -31.57 2.45 6.66
N HIS A 378 -30.52 1.87 6.09
CA HIS A 378 -29.90 0.65 6.62
C HIS A 378 -29.16 0.89 7.95
N ILE A 379 -28.61 2.09 8.13
CA ILE A 379 -27.90 2.50 9.36
C ILE A 379 -28.89 2.73 10.51
N GLY A 380 -30.04 3.34 10.22
CA GLY A 380 -31.12 3.55 11.19
C GLY A 380 -31.66 2.25 11.82
N TYR A 381 -31.43 1.10 11.18
CA TYR A 381 -31.79 -0.22 11.74
C TYR A 381 -30.75 -0.81 12.70
N TYR A 382 -29.57 -0.20 12.90
CA TYR A 382 -28.59 -0.72 13.86
C TYR A 382 -29.05 -0.64 15.31
N PRO A 383 -29.54 0.50 15.84
CA PRO A 383 -30.03 0.58 17.22
C PRO A 383 -31.10 -0.46 17.57
N PRO A 384 -32.20 -0.66 16.78
CA PRO A 384 -33.20 -1.66 17.12
C PRO A 384 -32.65 -3.09 17.04
N ARG A 385 -31.68 -3.38 16.15
CA ARG A 385 -31.00 -4.68 16.13
C ARG A 385 -30.16 -4.92 17.38
N ILE A 386 -29.46 -3.90 17.85
CA ILE A 386 -28.67 -3.97 19.09
C ILE A 386 -29.60 -4.15 20.29
N ILE A 387 -30.69 -3.39 20.36
CA ILE A 387 -31.71 -3.53 21.42
C ILE A 387 -32.32 -4.93 21.39
N ASN A 388 -32.62 -5.49 20.22
CA ASN A 388 -33.14 -6.85 20.09
C ASN A 388 -32.08 -7.91 20.45
N LEU A 389 -30.81 -7.68 20.14
CA LEU A 389 -29.73 -8.56 20.56
C LEU A 389 -29.61 -8.56 22.08
N ILE A 390 -29.49 -7.39 22.71
CA ILE A 390 -29.40 -7.21 24.16
C ILE A 390 -30.65 -7.77 24.85
N SER A 391 -31.83 -7.51 24.30
CA SER A 391 -33.08 -8.03 24.86
C SER A 391 -33.17 -9.53 24.73
N ARG A 392 -32.63 -10.16 23.68
CA ARG A 392 -32.49 -11.64 23.61
C ARG A 392 -31.50 -12.18 24.63
N THR A 393 -30.40 -11.47 24.91
CA THR A 393 -29.44 -11.87 25.93
C THR A 393 -30.00 -11.75 27.34
N ILE A 394 -30.86 -10.76 27.59
CA ILE A 394 -31.43 -10.46 28.92
C ILE A 394 -32.81 -11.14 29.14
N ARG A 395 -33.64 -11.23 28.11
CA ARG A 395 -35.00 -11.79 28.12
C ARG A 395 -35.13 -12.86 27.04
N ARG A 396 -35.50 -14.09 27.43
CA ARG A 396 -35.71 -15.22 26.50
C ARG A 396 -36.88 -15.05 25.50
N ARG A 397 -37.59 -13.91 25.50
CA ARG A 397 -38.72 -13.65 24.59
C ARG A 397 -38.42 -12.42 23.71
N PRO A 398 -38.48 -12.56 22.37
CA PRO A 398 -38.30 -11.43 21.46
C PRO A 398 -39.48 -10.46 21.60
N ILE A 399 -39.18 -9.16 21.68
CA ILE A 399 -40.18 -8.10 21.56
C ILE A 399 -40.46 -7.90 20.07
N PRO A 400 -41.73 -7.87 19.61
CA PRO A 400 -42.04 -7.64 18.20
C PRO A 400 -41.63 -6.20 17.82
N ILE A 401 -40.67 -6.08 16.92
CA ILE A 401 -40.23 -4.80 16.35
C ILE A 401 -41.39 -4.28 15.48
N HIS A 402 -42.20 -3.37 15.99
CA HIS A 402 -43.21 -2.68 15.19
C HIS A 402 -42.52 -1.67 14.25
N ALA A 403 -43.22 -1.26 13.19
CA ALA A 403 -42.78 -0.19 12.29
C ALA A 403 -42.76 1.15 13.05
N GLU A 404 -41.67 1.36 13.78
CA GLU A 404 -41.49 2.39 14.81
C GLU A 404 -40.59 3.55 14.30
N PRO A 405 -40.53 4.72 15.00
CA PRO A 405 -39.94 6.03 14.64
C PRO A 405 -38.60 6.13 13.87
N TRP A 406 -37.90 5.02 13.67
CA TRP A 406 -36.60 4.90 13.03
C TRP A 406 -36.58 5.33 11.56
N GLN A 407 -37.76 5.47 10.94
CA GLN A 407 -37.92 5.95 9.56
C GLN A 407 -38.12 7.48 9.47
N PHE A 408 -38.35 8.18 10.59
CA PHE A 408 -38.47 9.64 10.56
C PHE A 408 -37.13 10.28 10.16
N SER A 409 -37.20 11.30 9.29
CA SER A 409 -36.01 11.98 8.75
C SER A 409 -35.07 12.52 9.84
N ILE A 410 -35.63 13.08 10.92
CA ILE A 410 -34.87 13.56 12.08
C ILE A 410 -34.08 12.42 12.71
N PHE A 411 -34.74 11.29 12.98
CA PHE A 411 -34.12 10.15 13.61
C PHE A 411 -33.04 9.51 12.73
N LEU A 412 -33.31 9.41 11.43
CA LEU A 412 -32.37 8.88 10.46
C LEU A 412 -31.11 9.76 10.37
N THR A 413 -31.30 11.08 10.39
CA THR A 413 -30.20 12.05 10.36
C THR A 413 -29.37 11.98 11.63
N THR A 414 -30.01 11.98 12.81
CA THR A 414 -29.30 11.90 14.09
C THR A 414 -28.53 10.59 14.25
N THR A 415 -29.12 9.46 13.88
CA THR A 415 -28.42 8.16 13.92
C THR A 415 -27.29 8.07 12.92
N THR A 416 -27.44 8.66 11.73
CA THR A 416 -26.36 8.70 10.74
C THR A 416 -25.20 9.55 11.25
N ILE A 417 -25.45 10.74 11.81
CA ILE A 417 -24.40 11.60 12.40
C ILE A 417 -23.70 10.89 13.55
N LEU A 418 -24.47 10.28 14.47
CA LEU A 418 -23.92 9.54 15.60
C LEU A 418 -23.07 8.35 15.13
N PHE A 419 -23.54 7.61 14.13
CA PHE A 419 -22.79 6.51 13.51
C PHE A 419 -21.48 7.01 12.92
N THR A 420 -21.50 8.11 12.15
CA THR A 420 -20.28 8.72 11.58
C THR A 420 -19.27 9.03 12.67
N PHE A 421 -19.71 9.71 13.73
CA PHE A 421 -18.82 10.11 14.82
C PHE A 421 -18.27 8.91 15.58
N LEU A 422 -19.12 7.94 15.95
CA LEU A 422 -18.69 6.76 16.70
C LEU A 422 -17.73 5.87 15.90
N VAL A 423 -18.03 5.58 14.63
CA VAL A 423 -17.15 4.77 13.77
C VAL A 423 -15.84 5.50 13.52
N SER A 424 -15.88 6.81 13.28
CA SER A 424 -14.67 7.60 13.07
C SER A 424 -13.80 7.67 14.33
N THR A 425 -14.41 7.86 15.49
CA THR A 425 -13.71 7.88 16.79
C THR A 425 -13.08 6.52 17.09
N ASN A 426 -13.84 5.43 16.89
CA ASN A 426 -13.35 4.08 17.14
C ASN A 426 -12.18 3.72 16.22
N THR A 427 -12.28 4.09 14.95
CA THR A 427 -11.23 3.86 13.94
C THR A 427 -9.96 4.65 14.28
N ASN A 428 -10.08 5.93 14.65
CA ASN A 428 -8.94 6.74 15.10
C ASN A 428 -8.31 6.19 16.38
N LEU A 429 -9.11 5.81 17.38
CA LEU A 429 -8.62 5.21 18.63
C LEU A 429 -7.86 3.90 18.36
N TRP A 430 -8.39 3.07 17.47
CA TRP A 430 -7.80 1.80 17.11
C TRP A 430 -6.42 1.98 16.48
N VAL A 431 -6.31 2.85 15.48
CA VAL A 431 -5.06 3.05 14.74
C VAL A 431 -4.07 3.92 15.51
N ASN A 432 -4.49 5.11 15.91
CA ASN A 432 -3.58 6.12 16.46
C ASN A 432 -3.23 5.90 17.93
N THR A 433 -3.96 5.03 18.64
CA THR A 433 -3.68 4.75 20.06
C THR A 433 -3.34 3.29 20.28
N ILE A 434 -4.26 2.36 19.98
CA ILE A 434 -4.07 0.94 20.33
C ILE A 434 -2.93 0.34 19.50
N ALA A 435 -2.97 0.48 18.18
CA ALA A 435 -1.94 -0.10 17.33
C ALA A 435 -0.59 0.63 17.44
N TYR A 436 -0.61 1.96 17.55
CA TYR A 436 0.58 2.75 17.86
C TYR A 436 1.29 2.26 19.14
N GLN A 437 0.57 2.18 20.26
CA GLN A 437 1.14 1.70 21.53
C GLN A 437 1.59 0.24 21.47
N HIS A 438 0.87 -0.61 20.75
CA HIS A 438 1.28 -2.00 20.53
C HIS A 438 2.61 -2.07 19.79
N ASN A 439 2.75 -1.35 18.68
CA ASN A 439 3.96 -1.36 17.87
C ASN A 439 5.16 -0.76 18.61
N LEU A 440 4.98 0.33 19.36
CA LEU A 440 6.05 0.94 20.14
C LEU A 440 6.71 -0.01 21.14
N LYS A 441 5.98 -1.02 21.66
CA LYS A 441 6.57 -2.04 22.54
C LYS A 441 7.65 -2.89 21.87
N THR A 442 7.65 -2.98 20.53
CA THR A 442 8.67 -3.71 19.76
C THR A 442 9.93 -2.88 19.49
N TRP A 443 9.92 -1.59 19.83
CA TRP A 443 11.07 -0.70 19.69
C TRP A 443 11.85 -0.65 21.01
N LEU A 444 12.61 -1.73 21.26
CA LEU A 444 13.37 -1.93 22.49
C LEU A 444 14.68 -1.12 22.50
N GLY A 445 14.59 0.20 22.62
CA GLY A 445 15.73 1.10 22.87
C GLY A 445 16.02 1.29 24.37
N PRO A 446 17.25 1.66 24.76
CA PRO A 446 17.51 2.06 26.14
C PRO A 446 16.73 3.34 26.47
N ASP A 447 16.18 3.44 27.69
CA ASP A 447 15.46 4.63 28.17
C ASP A 447 16.33 5.90 28.20
N LYS A 448 17.66 5.73 28.12
CA LYS A 448 18.66 6.80 28.15
C LYS A 448 19.51 6.77 26.88
N LEU A 449 19.57 7.92 26.21
CA LEU A 449 20.48 8.16 25.08
C LEU A 449 21.92 8.25 25.59
N VAL A 450 22.85 7.62 24.87
CA VAL A 450 24.29 7.74 25.14
C VAL A 450 24.81 8.92 24.31
N LEU A 451 24.87 10.10 24.91
CA LEU A 451 25.37 11.32 24.26
C LEU A 451 26.67 11.78 24.92
N ASP A 452 27.62 12.29 24.12
CA ASP A 452 28.78 12.99 24.67
C ASP A 452 28.40 14.45 24.98
N THR A 453 27.89 14.68 26.18
CA THR A 453 27.54 16.02 26.68
C THR A 453 28.75 16.76 27.28
N LEU A 454 29.92 16.11 27.35
CA LEU A 454 31.14 16.70 27.92
C LEU A 454 31.94 17.44 26.85
N TYR A 455 31.87 16.98 25.60
CA TYR A 455 32.53 17.63 24.48
C TYR A 455 32.04 19.07 24.28
N ARG A 456 32.99 19.98 24.06
CA ARG A 456 32.74 21.38 23.73
C ARG A 456 33.48 21.71 22.43
N PRO A 457 32.79 22.19 21.39
CA PRO A 457 33.46 22.53 20.14
C PRO A 457 34.41 23.71 20.35
N PRO A 458 35.55 23.76 19.64
CA PRO A 458 36.50 24.88 19.73
C PRO A 458 35.86 26.24 19.42
N GLN A 459 34.86 26.26 18.54
CA GLN A 459 34.10 27.45 18.16
C GLN A 459 32.61 27.22 18.43
N LEU A 460 32.01 28.05 19.28
CA LEU A 460 30.59 27.92 19.65
C LEU A 460 29.63 28.21 18.49
N ARG A 461 29.99 29.12 17.59
CA ARG A 461 29.29 29.38 16.32
C ARG A 461 30.05 28.67 15.21
N SER A 462 29.89 27.36 15.12
CA SER A 462 30.46 26.56 14.04
C SER A 462 29.43 25.58 13.51
N PHE A 463 29.43 25.41 12.20
CA PHE A 463 28.60 24.47 11.47
C PHE A 463 29.38 23.99 10.25
N ASP A 464 29.48 22.69 10.04
CA ASP A 464 30.18 22.16 8.86
C ASP A 464 29.17 21.68 7.82
N VAL A 465 29.37 22.10 6.57
CA VAL A 465 28.69 21.56 5.39
C VAL A 465 29.71 20.68 4.67
N VAL A 466 29.59 19.37 4.87
CA VAL A 466 30.50 18.34 4.36
C VAL A 466 29.94 17.76 3.08
N ILE A 467 30.63 17.99 1.96
CA ILE A 467 30.22 17.52 0.64
C ILE A 467 31.17 16.41 0.19
N ALA A 468 30.65 15.21 -0.06
CA ALA A 468 31.39 14.11 -0.66
C ALA A 468 31.12 14.09 -2.17
N HIS A 469 32.18 14.32 -2.94
CA HIS A 469 32.17 14.31 -4.40
C HIS A 469 32.78 13.00 -4.93
N SER A 470 31.98 12.23 -5.68
CA SER A 470 32.43 10.97 -6.30
C SER A 470 33.16 11.24 -7.61
N ALA A 471 34.05 10.32 -8.02
CA ALA A 471 34.71 10.42 -9.32
C ALA A 471 33.67 10.36 -10.46
N GLY A 472 33.74 11.32 -11.39
CA GLY A 472 32.85 11.41 -12.55
C GLY A 472 31.52 12.14 -12.31
N ASP A 473 31.22 12.56 -11.08
CA ASP A 473 30.09 13.45 -10.81
C ASP A 473 30.38 14.86 -11.37
N PRO A 474 29.36 15.61 -11.82
CA PRO A 474 29.59 16.95 -12.38
C PRO A 474 29.93 17.96 -11.27
N ILE A 475 30.89 18.83 -11.55
CA ILE A 475 31.34 19.89 -10.62
C ILE A 475 30.20 20.83 -10.24
N GLU A 476 29.25 21.07 -11.17
CA GLU A 476 28.05 21.88 -10.95
C GLU A 476 27.21 21.38 -9.78
N SER A 477 27.21 20.07 -9.50
CA SER A 477 26.55 19.49 -8.32
C SER A 477 27.04 20.11 -7.02
N ILE A 478 28.35 20.35 -6.92
CA ILE A 478 28.94 20.95 -5.72
C ILE A 478 28.44 22.39 -5.57
N THR A 479 28.51 23.18 -6.64
CA THR A 479 28.05 24.57 -6.65
C THR A 479 26.56 24.68 -6.28
N ASN A 480 25.73 23.77 -6.78
CA ASN A 480 24.31 23.71 -6.43
C ASN A 480 24.10 23.42 -4.94
N LEU A 481 24.80 22.44 -4.37
CA LEU A 481 24.68 22.11 -2.95
C LEU A 481 25.15 23.24 -2.03
N VAL A 482 26.28 23.87 -2.37
CA VAL A 482 26.80 25.03 -1.62
C VAL A 482 25.78 26.17 -1.66
N ASN A 483 25.24 26.48 -2.84
CA ASN A 483 24.26 27.55 -2.97
C ASN A 483 22.94 27.26 -2.24
N THR A 484 22.47 26.02 -2.25
CA THR A 484 21.22 25.62 -1.61
C THR A 484 21.32 25.56 -0.09
N TYR A 485 22.36 24.89 0.45
CA TYR A 485 22.42 24.60 1.89
C TYR A 485 23.31 25.56 2.67
N ALA A 486 24.52 25.88 2.18
CA ALA A 486 25.47 26.69 2.96
C ALA A 486 25.02 28.15 3.13
N ARG A 487 24.17 28.64 2.21
CA ARG A 487 23.59 29.99 2.23
C ARG A 487 22.21 30.05 2.90
N HIS A 488 21.68 28.92 3.37
CA HIS A 488 20.37 28.88 3.99
C HIS A 488 20.35 29.68 5.30
N GLY A 489 19.28 30.45 5.55
CA GLY A 489 19.20 31.38 6.69
C GLY A 489 19.40 30.72 8.05
N SER A 490 18.96 29.45 8.22
CA SER A 490 19.18 28.69 9.46
C SER A 490 20.63 28.29 9.72
N ILE A 491 21.48 28.33 8.70
CA ILE A 491 22.90 27.93 8.77
C ILE A 491 23.82 29.17 8.70
N GLN A 492 23.49 30.16 7.87
CA GLN A 492 24.36 31.32 7.59
C GLN A 492 24.86 32.04 8.86
N HIS A 493 24.03 32.15 9.89
CA HIS A 493 24.39 32.81 11.15
C HIS A 493 25.35 32.00 12.05
N LEU A 494 25.60 30.74 11.73
CA LEU A 494 26.48 29.84 12.47
C LEU A 494 27.92 29.84 11.95
N ALA A 495 28.29 30.81 11.10
CA ALA A 495 29.59 30.89 10.43
C ALA A 495 29.99 29.53 9.80
N PRO A 496 29.20 29.04 8.83
CA PRO A 496 29.40 27.71 8.28
C PRO A 496 30.76 27.59 7.57
N ARG A 497 31.35 26.39 7.65
CA ARG A 497 32.53 26.00 6.87
C ARG A 497 32.12 24.94 5.87
N VAL A 498 32.46 25.12 4.61
CA VAL A 498 32.21 24.13 3.56
C VAL A 498 33.46 23.30 3.37
N ILE A 499 33.34 21.98 3.53
CA ILE A 499 34.43 21.02 3.39
C ILE A 499 34.07 20.05 2.28
N ILE A 500 34.78 20.10 1.17
CA ILE A 500 34.57 19.22 0.02
C ILE A 500 35.62 18.14 0.02
N TYR A 501 35.19 16.88 0.11
CA TYR A 501 36.03 15.72 -0.11
C TYR A 501 35.80 15.19 -1.52
N THR A 502 36.77 15.39 -2.42
CA THR A 502 36.71 14.86 -3.78
C THR A 502 37.48 13.56 -3.90
N LYS A 503 36.87 12.56 -4.55
CA LYS A 503 37.52 11.31 -4.93
C LYS A 503 37.93 11.27 -6.40
N ASP A 504 37.68 12.36 -7.12
CA ASP A 504 38.12 12.51 -8.50
C ASP A 504 39.59 12.98 -8.53
N PRO A 505 40.54 12.15 -9.01
CA PRO A 505 41.94 12.55 -9.10
C PRO A 505 42.18 13.58 -10.21
N SER A 506 41.26 13.72 -11.16
CA SER A 506 41.33 14.72 -12.24
C SER A 506 40.88 16.12 -11.81
N PHE A 507 40.39 16.23 -10.57
CA PHE A 507 39.96 17.49 -9.97
C PHE A 507 41.18 18.39 -9.70
N ASN A 508 41.63 19.10 -10.74
CA ASN A 508 42.71 20.06 -10.63
C ASN A 508 42.18 21.37 -10.03
N MET A 509 42.69 21.70 -8.84
CA MET A 509 42.42 22.94 -8.14
C MET A 509 43.15 24.11 -8.79
N THR A 510 42.44 24.89 -9.60
CA THR A 510 42.84 26.24 -9.98
C THR A 510 42.08 27.26 -9.13
N GLU A 511 42.64 28.46 -8.91
CA GLU A 511 41.95 29.53 -8.17
C GLU A 511 40.58 29.87 -8.78
N THR A 512 40.47 29.82 -10.11
CA THR A 512 39.22 30.03 -10.85
C THR A 512 38.15 28.97 -10.54
N ASN A 513 38.54 27.71 -10.33
CA ASN A 513 37.62 26.64 -9.99
C ASN A 513 37.12 26.81 -8.55
N ALA A 514 37.98 27.26 -7.63
CA ALA A 514 37.60 27.52 -6.24
C ALA A 514 36.60 28.68 -6.12
N GLU A 515 36.79 29.77 -6.89
CA GLU A 515 35.82 30.88 -6.94
C GLU A 515 34.48 30.45 -7.56
N THR A 516 34.51 29.64 -8.61
CA THR A 516 33.30 29.12 -9.26
C THR A 516 32.50 28.21 -8.32
N LEU A 517 33.18 27.37 -7.55
CA LEU A 517 32.57 26.47 -6.55
C LEU A 517 32.02 27.23 -5.35
N ARG A 518 32.75 28.26 -4.91
CA ARG A 518 32.32 29.16 -3.85
C ARG A 518 31.04 29.90 -4.24
N GLY A 519 30.92 30.32 -5.50
CA GLY A 519 29.78 31.08 -5.96
C GLY A 519 29.55 32.31 -5.09
N GLY A 520 28.33 32.47 -4.56
CA GLY A 520 27.97 33.57 -3.65
C GLY A 520 28.20 33.30 -2.17
N PHE A 521 28.94 32.25 -1.80
CA PHE A 521 29.20 31.90 -0.41
C PHE A 521 30.43 32.62 0.16
N GLU A 522 30.23 33.41 1.22
CA GLU A 522 31.28 34.25 1.81
C GLU A 522 32.08 33.57 2.95
N GLY A 523 31.77 32.32 3.29
CA GLY A 523 32.43 31.58 4.39
C GLY A 523 33.73 30.87 4.02
N GLU A 524 34.24 30.05 4.94
CA GLU A 524 35.43 29.23 4.71
C GLU A 524 35.10 28.04 3.79
N LEU A 525 35.90 27.85 2.74
CA LEU A 525 35.77 26.74 1.79
C LEU A 525 37.09 25.98 1.76
N SER A 526 37.06 24.70 2.10
CA SER A 526 38.21 23.80 2.02
C SER A 526 37.91 22.63 1.09
N ILE A 527 38.91 22.26 0.28
CA ILE A 527 38.79 21.15 -0.67
C ILE A 527 39.93 20.18 -0.42
N GLN A 528 39.59 18.91 -0.22
CA GLN A 528 40.53 17.85 0.08
C GLN A 528 40.32 16.70 -0.90
N THR A 529 41.41 16.28 -1.55
CA THR A 529 41.38 15.12 -2.45
C THR A 529 41.67 13.87 -1.64
N LEU A 530 40.74 12.91 -1.66
CA LEU A 530 40.89 11.60 -1.03
C LEU A 530 41.15 10.53 -2.10
N ARG A 531 41.72 9.40 -1.69
CA ARG A 531 41.82 8.21 -2.54
C ARG A 531 40.40 7.73 -2.89
N ASN A 532 40.23 7.23 -4.12
CA ASN A 532 38.93 6.74 -4.59
C ASN A 532 38.59 5.35 -4.00
N THR A 533 38.44 5.28 -2.68
CA THR A 533 38.15 4.04 -1.93
C THR A 533 37.02 4.28 -0.94
N GLY A 534 36.11 3.33 -0.73
CA GLY A 534 35.05 3.40 0.27
C GLY A 534 33.80 4.20 -0.11
N GLY A 535 33.70 4.69 -1.35
CA GLY A 535 32.56 5.46 -1.85
C GLY A 535 32.25 6.73 -1.04
N VAL A 536 31.05 7.28 -1.20
CA VAL A 536 30.60 8.47 -0.45
C VAL A 536 30.69 8.26 1.07
N THR A 537 30.25 7.10 1.56
CA THR A 537 30.24 6.77 2.99
C THR A 537 31.64 6.83 3.62
N GLY A 538 32.66 6.34 2.91
CA GLY A 538 34.05 6.42 3.38
C GLY A 538 34.53 7.86 3.57
N SER A 539 34.08 8.82 2.75
CA SER A 539 34.43 10.24 2.90
C SER A 539 33.82 10.85 4.17
N PHE A 540 32.60 10.47 4.54
CA PHE A 540 31.97 10.95 5.77
C PHE A 540 32.57 10.34 7.03
N LEU A 541 32.91 9.05 6.99
CA LEU A 541 33.64 8.40 8.07
C LEU A 541 35.04 9.00 8.25
N HIS A 542 35.72 9.35 7.14
CA HIS A 542 36.96 10.12 7.18
C HIS A 542 36.75 11.44 7.92
N HIS A 543 35.74 12.24 7.53
CA HIS A 543 35.46 13.50 8.21
C HIS A 543 35.22 13.32 9.71
N ILE A 544 34.39 12.35 10.11
CA ILE A 544 34.10 12.07 11.52
C ILE A 544 35.36 11.74 12.32
N LEU A 545 36.23 10.87 11.78
CA LEU A 545 37.41 10.38 12.49
C LEU A 545 38.54 11.41 12.57
N TYR A 546 38.79 12.10 11.45
CA TYR A 546 39.88 13.08 11.37
C TYR A 546 39.48 14.44 11.95
N SER A 547 38.17 14.70 12.10
CA SER A 547 37.64 15.89 12.77
C SER A 547 37.23 15.66 14.22
N TRP A 548 37.48 14.49 14.79
CA TRP A 548 36.95 14.06 16.08
C TRP A 548 37.10 15.08 17.22
N GLU A 549 38.25 15.75 17.30
CA GLU A 549 38.56 16.75 18.34
C GLU A 549 38.03 18.17 18.05
N PHE A 550 37.58 18.42 16.82
CA PHE A 550 37.16 19.75 16.35
C PHE A 550 35.82 19.76 15.59
N LEU A 551 34.99 18.73 15.83
CA LEU A 551 33.63 18.67 15.31
C LEU A 551 32.82 19.91 15.75
N PRO A 552 32.10 20.56 14.83
CA PRO A 552 31.17 21.64 15.19
C PRO A 552 29.96 21.08 15.95
N VAL A 553 29.11 21.95 16.50
CA VAL A 553 27.90 21.51 17.24
C VAL A 553 27.02 20.61 16.36
N GLN A 554 26.82 21.00 15.11
CA GLN A 554 26.05 20.27 14.10
C GLN A 554 26.81 20.28 12.77
N SER A 555 26.75 19.16 12.06
CA SER A 555 27.34 18.99 10.72
C SER A 555 26.27 18.48 9.76
N LEU A 556 26.24 19.04 8.55
CA LEU A 556 25.41 18.61 7.43
C LEU A 556 26.28 17.81 6.44
N PHE A 557 25.90 16.57 6.17
CA PHE A 557 26.57 15.68 5.23
C PHE A 557 25.74 15.56 3.95
N LEU A 558 26.37 15.79 2.80
CA LEU A 558 25.74 15.82 1.48
C LEU A 558 26.62 15.12 0.45
N ASN A 559 26.03 14.37 -0.47
CA ASN A 559 26.73 13.77 -1.60
C ASN A 559 26.37 14.45 -2.92
N THR A 560 27.23 14.40 -3.94
CA THR A 560 26.98 15.10 -5.22
C THR A 560 25.90 14.47 -6.09
N ASN A 561 25.59 13.18 -5.89
CA ASN A 561 24.43 12.53 -6.54
C ASN A 561 23.07 13.11 -6.08
N THR A 562 23.05 13.96 -5.04
CA THR A 562 21.83 14.65 -4.61
C THR A 562 21.30 15.69 -5.58
N THR A 563 22.13 16.21 -6.48
CA THR A 563 21.73 17.29 -7.39
C THR A 563 21.10 16.79 -8.68
N VAL A 564 20.82 15.49 -8.79
CA VAL A 564 19.98 14.98 -9.85
C VAL A 564 18.64 15.71 -9.77
N ASP A 565 18.17 16.25 -10.91
CA ASP A 565 17.00 17.13 -11.02
C ASP A 565 15.74 16.63 -10.28
N ALA A 566 15.63 15.31 -10.08
CA ALA A 566 14.52 14.68 -9.39
C ALA A 566 14.63 14.66 -7.85
N VAL A 567 15.83 14.78 -7.25
CA VAL A 567 16.06 14.44 -5.83
C VAL A 567 16.23 15.68 -4.95
N LEU A 568 16.97 16.69 -5.40
CA LEU A 568 17.17 17.92 -4.63
C LEU A 568 15.86 18.64 -4.24
N PRO A 569 14.87 18.79 -5.15
CA PRO A 569 13.59 19.43 -4.81
C PRO A 569 12.78 18.67 -3.75
N LEU A 570 13.03 17.37 -3.59
CA LEU A 570 12.34 16.52 -2.62
C LEU A 570 13.02 16.53 -1.24
N MET A 571 14.35 16.62 -1.20
CA MET A 571 15.11 16.63 0.07
C MET A 571 15.17 18.00 0.74
N PHE A 572 15.25 19.08 -0.06
CA PHE A 572 15.40 20.42 0.49
C PHE A 572 14.23 20.83 1.42
N PRO A 573 12.95 20.58 1.07
CA PRO A 573 11.84 20.83 2.00
C PRO A 573 11.94 20.04 3.30
N ARG A 574 12.47 18.80 3.26
CA ARG A 574 12.71 18.01 4.48
C ARG A 574 13.73 18.69 5.39
N PHE A 575 14.77 19.28 4.82
CA PHE A 575 15.71 20.09 5.58
C PHE A 575 15.02 21.34 6.16
N GLU A 576 14.34 22.16 5.35
CA GLU A 576 13.68 23.38 5.84
C GLU A 576 12.69 23.11 6.97
N ASN A 577 11.87 22.08 6.80
CA ASN A 577 10.75 21.82 7.71
C ASN A 577 11.20 21.20 9.04
N TYR A 578 12.19 20.30 9.02
CA TYR A 578 12.55 19.50 10.20
C TYR A 578 13.87 19.91 10.87
N PHE A 579 14.73 20.68 10.21
CA PHE A 579 15.98 21.11 10.82
C PHE A 579 15.74 22.18 11.91
N VAL A 580 16.46 22.02 13.01
CA VAL A 580 16.56 22.96 14.13
C VAL A 580 18.04 23.22 14.35
N SER A 581 18.46 24.45 14.06
CA SER A 581 19.82 24.91 14.32
C SER A 581 20.09 25.05 15.80
N ALA A 582 21.34 24.85 16.20
CA ALA A 582 21.79 25.04 17.55
C ALA A 582 21.63 26.51 18.00
N GLY A 583 21.16 26.69 19.24
CA GLY A 583 21.04 28.01 19.86
C GLY A 583 22.39 28.62 20.25
N PHE A 584 22.42 29.94 20.39
CA PHE A 584 23.56 30.71 20.90
C PHE A 584 23.11 31.56 22.10
N PRO A 585 23.94 31.76 23.16
CA PRO A 585 25.35 31.40 23.32
C PRO A 585 25.63 30.00 23.88
N ILE A 586 24.61 29.28 24.37
CA ILE A 586 24.76 27.95 24.98
C ILE A 586 24.08 26.92 24.08
N PRO A 587 24.82 26.19 23.23
CA PRO A 587 24.25 25.28 22.24
C PRO A 587 23.48 24.08 22.80
N ASP A 588 23.60 23.80 24.10
CA ASP A 588 22.89 22.71 24.79
C ASP A 588 21.73 23.20 25.65
N ALA A 589 21.49 24.52 25.70
CA ALA A 589 20.40 25.08 26.50
C ALA A 589 19.06 25.10 25.75
N LEU A 590 19.08 24.99 24.42
CA LEU A 590 17.89 24.99 23.57
C LEU A 590 17.84 23.72 22.72
N PRO A 591 16.63 23.22 22.41
CA PRO A 591 16.47 22.05 21.57
C PRO A 591 17.12 22.24 20.20
N LYS A 592 17.85 21.24 19.74
CA LYS A 592 18.50 21.25 18.42
C LYS A 592 18.36 19.90 17.73
N THR A 593 18.50 19.88 16.41
CA THR A 593 18.54 18.60 15.68
C THR A 593 19.80 17.83 16.02
N GLY A 594 19.64 16.70 16.70
CA GLY A 594 20.69 15.75 16.94
C GLY A 594 20.96 14.87 15.73
N PHE A 595 19.91 14.35 15.09
CA PHE A 595 20.03 13.62 13.83
C PHE A 595 18.80 13.84 12.95
N LEU A 596 19.00 14.08 11.66
CA LEU A 596 17.93 14.16 10.67
C LEU A 596 18.42 13.54 9.36
N ASN A 597 17.78 12.45 8.92
CA ASN A 597 18.00 11.91 7.59
C ASN A 597 17.20 12.72 6.56
N LEU A 598 17.84 13.14 5.48
CA LEU A 598 17.18 13.90 4.42
C LEU A 598 16.57 13.01 3.34
N GLY A 599 16.95 11.73 3.26
CA GLY A 599 16.36 10.76 2.34
C GLY A 599 15.10 10.08 2.87
N GLU A 600 14.64 9.07 2.12
CA GLU A 600 13.57 8.17 2.55
C GLU A 600 14.00 7.31 3.74
N GLN A 601 13.01 6.70 4.40
CA GLN A 601 13.24 5.85 5.57
C GLN A 601 12.30 4.64 5.52
N GLU A 602 12.78 3.48 5.97
CA GLU A 602 11.99 2.25 6.04
C GLU A 602 12.30 1.50 7.32
N THR A 603 11.45 0.57 7.75
CA THR A 603 11.71 -0.23 8.95
C THR A 603 11.92 -1.68 8.63
N CYS A 604 12.78 -2.34 9.38
CA CYS A 604 12.99 -3.77 9.28
C CYS A 604 13.11 -4.43 10.66
N TRP A 605 13.08 -5.76 10.67
CA TRP A 605 13.33 -6.56 11.85
C TRP A 605 14.82 -6.91 11.98
N CYS A 606 15.41 -6.76 13.17
CA CYS A 606 16.86 -6.79 13.33
C CYS A 606 17.52 -8.14 12.99
N GLY A 607 16.84 -9.26 13.20
CA GLY A 607 17.44 -10.58 12.99
C GLY A 607 17.43 -11.08 11.53
N GLY A 608 16.89 -10.28 10.60
CA GLY A 608 16.69 -10.68 9.20
C GLY A 608 16.23 -9.48 8.37
N CYS A 609 17.04 -8.42 8.41
CA CYS A 609 16.69 -7.12 7.87
C CYS A 609 16.89 -7.07 6.34
N TYR A 610 15.87 -6.61 5.64
CA TYR A 610 15.87 -6.33 4.20
C TYR A 610 15.11 -5.03 3.95
N ASP A 611 15.24 -4.51 2.74
CA ASP A 611 14.61 -3.26 2.33
C ASP A 611 13.82 -3.41 1.02
N SER A 612 13.03 -2.41 0.66
CA SER A 612 12.20 -2.42 -0.56
C SER A 612 13.01 -2.39 -1.87
N LEU A 613 14.30 -2.06 -1.83
CA LEU A 613 15.23 -2.08 -2.97
C LEU A 613 15.92 -3.44 -3.16
N GLY A 614 15.68 -4.40 -2.26
CA GLY A 614 16.26 -5.74 -2.28
C GLY A 614 17.63 -5.84 -1.61
N TRP A 615 18.00 -4.87 -0.78
CA TRP A 615 19.14 -4.98 0.14
C TRP A 615 18.87 -6.00 1.24
N GLU A 616 19.95 -6.57 1.77
CA GLU A 616 19.92 -7.52 2.88
C GLU A 616 21.14 -7.29 3.79
N ASP A 617 20.95 -7.38 5.11
CA ASP A 617 22.03 -7.29 6.10
C ASP A 617 22.91 -8.57 6.15
N THR A 618 23.59 -8.83 5.04
CA THR A 618 24.53 -9.96 4.86
C THR A 618 25.77 -9.85 5.73
N PHE A 619 26.13 -8.63 6.15
CA PHE A 619 27.25 -8.38 7.05
C PHE A 619 26.87 -8.52 8.54
N HIS A 620 25.58 -8.72 8.85
CA HIS A 620 25.04 -8.76 10.21
C HIS A 620 25.42 -7.52 11.03
N LEU A 621 25.42 -6.36 10.39
CA LEU A 621 25.79 -5.08 11.01
C LEU A 621 24.63 -4.43 11.74
N VAL A 622 23.36 -4.69 11.38
CA VAL A 622 22.20 -4.11 12.08
C VAL A 622 22.21 -4.46 13.58
N PRO A 623 22.21 -5.73 14.00
CA PRO A 623 22.20 -6.08 15.42
C PRO A 623 23.49 -5.71 16.15
N SER A 624 24.65 -5.80 15.47
CA SER A 624 25.95 -5.49 16.08
C SER A 624 26.15 -3.99 16.27
N MET A 625 25.81 -3.16 15.29
CA MET A 625 25.88 -1.69 15.40
C MET A 625 24.81 -1.14 16.34
N TRP A 626 23.64 -1.77 16.42
CA TRP A 626 22.64 -1.44 17.44
C TRP A 626 23.23 -1.54 18.84
N SER A 627 23.84 -2.69 19.15
CA SER A 627 24.45 -2.97 20.45
C SER A 627 25.68 -2.08 20.72
N ALA A 628 26.46 -1.78 19.69
CA ALA A 628 27.64 -0.92 19.81
C ALA A 628 27.29 0.54 20.12
N ALA A 629 26.24 1.07 19.48
CA ALA A 629 25.74 2.42 19.74
C ALA A 629 24.91 2.51 21.04
N ARG A 630 24.46 1.37 21.60
CA ARG A 630 23.59 1.28 22.79
C ARG A 630 24.09 0.18 23.73
N PRO A 631 25.22 0.37 24.44
CA PRO A 631 25.80 -0.67 25.29
C PRO A 631 24.85 -1.22 26.37
N ASP A 632 23.90 -0.40 26.83
CA ASP A 632 22.92 -0.79 27.86
C ASP A 632 21.72 -1.59 27.32
N SER A 633 21.48 -1.59 25.99
CA SER A 633 20.41 -2.36 25.36
C SER A 633 20.96 -3.54 24.57
N LYS A 634 20.67 -4.76 25.03
CA LYS A 634 21.12 -5.99 24.38
C LYS A 634 20.12 -6.58 23.39
N THR A 635 18.91 -6.02 23.31
CA THR A 635 17.82 -6.56 22.48
C THR A 635 17.48 -5.59 21.35
N CYS A 636 17.61 -6.06 20.12
CA CYS A 636 17.18 -5.36 18.91
C CYS A 636 16.04 -6.15 18.28
N GLU A 637 14.85 -5.55 18.21
CA GLU A 637 13.69 -6.17 17.54
C GLU A 637 13.33 -5.40 16.27
N SER A 638 13.07 -4.10 16.36
CA SER A 638 12.81 -3.23 15.20
C SER A 638 13.84 -2.12 15.07
N VAL A 639 14.24 -1.81 13.82
CA VAL A 639 15.08 -0.65 13.48
C VAL A 639 14.50 0.15 12.33
N LEU A 640 14.95 1.40 12.25
CA LEU A 640 14.73 2.33 11.16
C LEU A 640 15.98 2.37 10.28
N LEU A 641 15.81 2.01 9.02
CA LEU A 641 16.79 2.12 7.96
C LEU A 641 16.67 3.50 7.29
N THR A 642 17.83 4.08 7.00
CA THR A 642 17.95 5.34 6.26
C THR A 642 18.35 5.08 4.82
N TYR A 643 17.81 5.84 3.88
CA TYR A 643 18.26 5.84 2.50
C TYR A 643 19.05 7.09 2.17
N GLY A 644 20.13 6.92 1.41
CA GLY A 644 21.05 7.97 1.03
C GLY A 644 22.03 8.34 2.15
N ASN A 645 23.14 8.96 1.75
CA ASN A 645 24.13 9.51 2.69
C ASN A 645 23.93 11.03 2.86
N ASN A 646 22.70 11.48 3.05
CA ASN A 646 22.39 12.91 3.21
C ASN A 646 21.68 13.11 4.55
N PHE A 647 22.38 13.69 5.51
CA PHE A 647 21.86 13.81 6.87
C PHE A 647 22.54 14.93 7.64
N ILE A 648 21.90 15.35 8.72
CA ILE A 648 22.47 16.23 9.73
C ILE A 648 22.76 15.41 10.97
N ALA A 649 23.89 15.65 11.62
CA ALA A 649 24.24 15.03 12.89
C ALA A 649 24.91 16.03 13.84
N SER A 650 24.60 15.94 15.12
CA SER A 650 25.30 16.68 16.18
C SER A 650 26.62 16.00 16.57
N ALA A 651 27.57 16.78 17.06
CA ALA A 651 28.78 16.21 17.66
C ALA A 651 28.45 15.30 18.86
N ALA A 652 27.43 15.64 19.65
CA ALA A 652 27.02 14.86 20.82
C ALA A 652 26.59 13.43 20.47
N ARG A 653 25.87 13.25 19.35
CA ARG A 653 25.48 11.92 18.85
C ARG A 653 26.59 11.19 18.12
N ILE A 654 27.36 11.88 17.28
CA ILE A 654 28.54 11.29 16.62
C ILE A 654 29.49 10.71 17.68
N ARG A 655 29.76 11.49 18.74
CA ARG A 655 30.66 11.10 19.83
C ARG A 655 30.02 10.19 20.89
N GLY A 656 28.69 10.11 20.92
CA GLY A 656 27.95 9.16 21.74
C GLY A 656 28.23 7.70 21.36
N THR A 657 28.48 7.46 20.08
CA THR A 657 29.04 6.18 19.60
C THR A 657 30.56 6.23 19.69
N LYS A 658 31.15 5.17 20.27
CA LYS A 658 32.59 5.13 20.51
C LYS A 658 33.40 5.25 19.21
N ARG A 659 34.53 5.95 19.28
CA ARG A 659 35.43 6.22 18.14
C ARG A 659 35.91 4.95 17.43
N ASP A 660 36.13 3.86 18.16
CA ASP A 660 36.55 2.56 17.63
C ASP A 660 35.51 1.94 16.69
N VAL A 661 34.22 2.17 16.91
CA VAL A 661 33.15 1.74 16.00
C VAL A 661 33.26 2.47 14.66
N TRP A 662 33.45 3.80 14.69
CA TRP A 662 33.66 4.60 13.49
C TRP A 662 34.93 4.18 12.74
N GLN A 663 36.00 3.92 13.49
CA GLN A 663 37.28 3.46 12.93
C GLN A 663 37.14 2.09 12.26
N LEU A 664 36.44 1.14 12.89
CA LEU A 664 36.18 -0.18 12.33
C LEU A 664 35.47 -0.10 10.97
N LEU A 665 34.45 0.75 10.85
CA LEU A 665 33.71 0.95 9.61
C LEU A 665 34.57 1.64 8.54
N TYR A 666 35.37 2.63 8.94
CA TYR A 666 36.27 3.33 8.03
C TYR A 666 37.37 2.41 7.50
N ASP A 667 38.05 1.66 8.36
CA ASP A 667 39.13 0.74 7.97
C ASP A 667 38.61 -0.36 7.04
N ALA A 668 37.36 -0.79 7.22
CA ALA A 668 36.72 -1.74 6.34
C ALA A 668 36.52 -1.19 4.92
N LEU A 669 36.21 0.11 4.79
CA LEU A 669 35.88 0.78 3.52
C LEU A 669 37.09 1.41 2.83
N ALA A 670 38.07 1.91 3.59
CA ALA A 670 39.20 2.69 3.09
C ALA A 670 40.45 1.85 2.82
N ASN A 671 40.45 0.56 3.19
CA ASN A 671 41.59 -0.32 2.95
C ASN A 671 41.79 -0.57 1.44
N GLU A 672 43.00 -0.31 0.97
CA GLU A 672 43.36 -0.33 -0.46
C GLU A 672 43.55 -1.74 -1.02
N SER A 673 43.58 -2.76 -0.15
CA SER A 673 43.67 -4.15 -0.56
C SER A 673 42.36 -4.88 -0.37
N LYS A 674 41.77 -5.34 -1.48
CA LYS A 674 40.60 -6.23 -1.46
C LYS A 674 40.84 -7.50 -0.63
N THR A 675 42.07 -8.02 -0.56
CA THR A 675 42.35 -9.27 0.18
C THR A 675 42.43 -9.06 1.69
N ASN A 676 42.76 -7.85 2.14
CA ASN A 676 42.95 -7.55 3.56
C ASN A 676 41.71 -6.89 4.18
N ALA A 677 40.81 -6.36 3.37
CA ALA A 677 39.58 -5.74 3.82
C ALA A 677 38.46 -6.77 3.97
N TRP A 678 37.97 -6.97 5.20
CA TRP A 678 36.85 -7.89 5.43
C TRP A 678 35.54 -7.45 4.74
N ALA A 679 35.43 -6.17 4.35
CA ALA A 679 34.33 -5.64 3.56
C ALA A 679 34.20 -6.34 2.20
N HIS A 680 35.31 -6.86 1.67
CA HIS A 680 35.41 -7.53 0.37
C HIS A 680 35.40 -9.07 0.47
N ALA A 681 35.20 -9.61 1.67
CA ALA A 681 35.26 -11.04 1.93
C ALA A 681 34.07 -11.77 1.26
N PRO A 682 34.31 -12.77 0.39
CA PRO A 682 33.27 -13.41 -0.42
C PRO A 682 32.19 -14.09 0.42
N GLU A 683 32.52 -14.53 1.64
CA GLU A 683 31.57 -15.15 2.57
C GLU A 683 30.56 -14.16 3.17
N LYS A 684 30.90 -12.86 3.23
CA LYS A 684 30.02 -11.80 3.74
C LYS A 684 29.23 -11.09 2.64
N MET A 685 29.60 -11.35 1.39
CA MET A 685 28.96 -10.70 0.24
C MET A 685 27.53 -11.20 0.02
N PRO A 686 26.65 -10.33 -0.52
CA PRO A 686 25.38 -10.77 -1.05
C PRO A 686 25.61 -11.83 -2.13
N LYS A 687 25.01 -13.00 -1.92
CA LYS A 687 25.13 -14.11 -2.85
C LYS A 687 24.21 -13.86 -4.03
N LYS A 688 24.80 -13.81 -5.23
CA LYS A 688 24.06 -13.74 -6.47
C LYS A 688 23.29 -15.05 -6.67
N LEU A 689 21.97 -14.95 -6.74
CA LEU A 689 21.13 -16.13 -6.98
C LEU A 689 21.21 -16.53 -8.46
N LYS A 690 21.00 -17.81 -8.74
CA LYS A 690 20.83 -18.29 -10.12
C LYS A 690 19.73 -17.45 -10.80
N GLY A 691 19.93 -17.06 -12.05
CA GLY A 691 19.02 -16.19 -12.81
C GLY A 691 19.16 -14.68 -12.56
N GLU A 692 19.97 -14.22 -11.60
CA GLU A 692 20.25 -12.79 -11.41
C GLU A 692 21.46 -12.31 -12.24
N GLY A 693 22.26 -13.25 -12.75
CA GLY A 693 23.46 -12.96 -13.54
C GLY A 693 23.22 -12.93 -15.03
N GLY A 694 23.96 -12.07 -15.73
CA GLY A 694 24.01 -12.10 -17.18
C GLY A 694 24.88 -13.21 -17.75
N TRP A 695 25.86 -13.69 -16.97
CA TRP A 695 26.70 -14.84 -17.29
C TRP A 695 26.40 -15.99 -16.33
N GLU A 696 26.05 -17.16 -16.86
CA GLU A 696 25.90 -18.41 -16.11
C GLU A 696 26.70 -19.53 -16.81
N LEU A 697 27.54 -20.27 -16.06
CA LEU A 697 28.28 -21.44 -16.58
C LEU A 697 29.12 -21.14 -17.84
N GLY A 698 29.67 -19.93 -17.95
CA GLY A 698 30.46 -19.53 -19.12
C GLY A 698 29.64 -19.19 -20.36
N GLU A 699 28.32 -19.03 -20.24
CA GLU A 699 27.41 -18.64 -21.32
C GLU A 699 26.65 -17.36 -20.94
N TRP A 700 26.56 -16.41 -21.88
CA TRP A 700 25.76 -15.19 -21.72
C TRP A 700 24.28 -15.51 -21.89
N LYS A 701 23.48 -15.31 -20.84
CA LYS A 701 22.03 -15.58 -20.83
C LYS A 701 21.15 -14.32 -20.82
N GLY A 702 21.75 -13.14 -20.96
CA GLY A 702 21.03 -11.86 -21.08
C GLY A 702 21.46 -10.83 -20.05
N GLU A 703 20.69 -9.75 -19.91
CA GLU A 703 21.01 -8.72 -18.92
C GLU A 703 20.72 -9.20 -17.48
N PRO A 704 21.54 -8.78 -16.49
CA PRO A 704 21.27 -9.00 -15.08
C PRO A 704 19.87 -8.50 -14.66
N ARG A 705 19.25 -9.16 -13.67
CA ARG A 705 17.87 -8.87 -13.24
C ARG A 705 17.74 -8.70 -11.73
N GLY A 706 16.62 -8.12 -11.31
CA GLY A 706 16.30 -7.92 -9.89
C GLY A 706 17.30 -7.00 -9.20
N ARG A 707 17.75 -7.40 -8.01
CA ARG A 707 18.72 -6.64 -7.20
C ARG A 707 20.10 -6.45 -7.85
N TRP A 708 20.39 -7.19 -8.93
CA TRP A 708 21.62 -7.09 -9.74
C TRP A 708 21.38 -6.46 -11.12
N ALA A 709 20.17 -6.00 -11.43
CA ALA A 709 19.90 -5.29 -12.67
C ALA A 709 20.71 -3.99 -12.76
N LYS A 710 20.95 -3.49 -13.97
CA LYS A 710 21.62 -2.19 -14.14
C LYS A 710 20.83 -1.10 -13.41
N GLY A 711 21.52 -0.35 -12.54
CA GLY A 711 20.90 0.68 -11.69
C GLY A 711 20.20 0.15 -10.42
N ALA A 712 20.17 -1.16 -10.18
CA ALA A 712 19.77 -1.73 -8.91
C ALA A 712 20.93 -1.70 -7.89
N ILE A 713 20.63 -2.01 -6.63
CA ILE A 713 21.57 -1.87 -5.51
C ILE A 713 22.88 -2.67 -5.68
N TYR A 714 22.83 -3.87 -6.25
CA TYR A 714 24.02 -4.68 -6.57
C TYR A 714 24.27 -4.75 -8.08
N GLY A 715 23.73 -3.80 -8.85
CA GLY A 715 23.87 -3.78 -10.31
C GLY A 715 25.31 -3.57 -10.79
N GLU A 716 26.09 -2.82 -10.00
CA GLU A 716 27.52 -2.65 -10.21
C GLU A 716 28.30 -3.64 -9.33
N GLU A 717 29.43 -4.11 -9.81
CA GLU A 717 30.26 -5.06 -9.07
C GLU A 717 30.95 -4.41 -7.86
N ASP A 718 31.13 -5.21 -6.81
CA ASP A 718 31.85 -4.79 -5.62
C ASP A 718 33.31 -4.38 -5.96
N SER A 719 33.65 -3.17 -5.57
CA SER A 719 34.94 -2.55 -5.86
C SER A 719 35.45 -1.75 -4.67
N LEU A 720 36.75 -1.41 -4.68
CA LEU A 720 37.31 -0.53 -3.67
C LEU A 720 36.61 0.84 -3.70
N GLU A 721 36.24 1.32 -4.90
CA GLU A 721 35.56 2.61 -5.09
C GLU A 721 34.12 2.58 -4.58
N ARG A 722 33.41 1.47 -4.81
CA ARG A 722 32.00 1.28 -4.49
C ARG A 722 31.78 -0.07 -3.77
N PRO A 723 32.25 -0.20 -2.52
CA PRO A 723 32.08 -1.44 -1.76
C PRO A 723 30.61 -1.62 -1.38
N TYR A 724 30.09 -2.85 -1.44
CA TYR A 724 28.73 -3.14 -0.99
C TYR A 724 28.48 -2.81 0.48
N LEU A 725 29.54 -2.88 1.30
CA LEU A 725 29.49 -2.43 2.69
C LEU A 725 29.06 -0.95 2.81
N GLY A 726 29.39 -0.09 1.84
CA GLY A 726 28.98 1.32 1.85
C GLY A 726 27.46 1.48 1.87
N PHE A 727 26.75 0.68 1.06
CA PHE A 727 25.28 0.65 1.05
C PHE A 727 24.71 0.17 2.38
N THR A 728 25.39 -0.76 3.06
CA THR A 728 24.98 -1.19 4.41
C THR A 728 25.14 -0.06 5.43
N VAL A 729 26.27 0.64 5.44
CA VAL A 729 26.50 1.75 6.38
C VAL A 729 25.52 2.91 6.14
N GLU A 730 25.17 3.18 4.88
CA GLU A 730 24.12 4.15 4.52
C GLU A 730 22.78 3.90 5.24
N ARG A 731 22.43 2.64 5.46
CA ARG A 731 21.20 2.23 6.16
C ARG A 731 21.30 2.28 7.67
N LEU A 732 22.51 2.43 8.18
CA LEU A 732 22.82 2.37 9.60
C LEU A 732 22.98 3.75 10.25
N TRP A 733 22.87 4.86 9.51
CA TRP A 733 23.04 6.20 10.11
C TRP A 733 22.08 6.44 11.28
N GLY A 734 20.79 6.11 11.13
CA GLY A 734 19.81 6.19 12.22
C GLY A 734 20.13 5.25 13.40
N VAL A 735 20.74 4.09 13.13
CA VAL A 735 21.18 3.15 14.18
C VAL A 735 22.39 3.70 14.94
N LEU A 736 23.44 4.10 14.22
CA LEU A 736 24.72 4.57 14.74
C LEU A 736 24.60 5.90 15.49
N LEU A 737 23.72 6.79 15.05
CA LEU A 737 23.47 8.10 15.67
C LEU A 737 22.31 8.07 16.68
N GLN A 738 21.92 6.86 17.10
CA GLN A 738 20.92 6.62 18.13
C GLN A 738 19.56 7.30 17.86
N CYS A 739 19.14 7.30 16.60
CA CYS A 739 17.92 7.90 16.10
C CYS A 739 17.10 6.92 15.26
N SER A 740 16.84 5.74 15.84
CA SER A 740 16.02 4.68 15.24
C SER A 740 14.84 4.42 16.17
N ASN A 741 13.95 5.43 16.26
CA ASN A 741 12.82 5.44 17.17
C ASN A 741 11.52 5.07 16.44
N GLY A 742 10.63 4.37 17.15
CA GLY A 742 9.31 4.03 16.61
C GLY A 742 8.47 5.26 16.28
N GLU A 743 8.64 6.37 17.01
CA GLU A 743 7.89 7.59 16.72
C GLU A 743 8.21 8.16 15.34
N ILE A 744 9.48 8.16 14.93
CA ILE A 744 9.91 8.62 13.60
C ILE A 744 9.36 7.70 12.52
N ALA A 745 9.42 6.38 12.77
CA ALA A 745 8.90 5.37 11.87
C ALA A 745 7.38 5.47 11.63
N TRP A 746 6.62 6.12 12.51
CA TRP A 746 5.20 6.37 12.33
C TRP A 746 4.93 7.80 11.80
N ASN A 747 5.65 8.80 12.29
CA ASN A 747 5.32 10.21 12.05
C ASN A 747 5.96 10.79 10.77
N CYS A 748 7.11 10.30 10.32
CA CYS A 748 7.81 10.93 9.20
C CYS A 748 7.02 10.74 7.88
N PRO A 749 6.68 11.82 7.15
CA PRO A 749 6.05 11.75 5.82
C PRO A 749 6.97 11.20 4.73
N SER A 750 6.40 10.88 3.57
CA SER A 750 7.18 10.63 2.35
C SER A 750 7.83 11.92 1.86
N LEU A 751 8.89 11.81 1.04
CA LEU A 751 9.54 13.00 0.49
C LEU A 751 8.57 13.83 -0.39
N GLU A 752 7.61 13.19 -1.04
CA GLU A 752 6.63 13.85 -1.92
C GLU A 752 5.63 14.77 -1.15
N ARG A 753 5.35 14.49 0.13
CA ARG A 753 4.39 15.31 0.91
C ARG A 753 5.07 16.42 1.71
N GLU A 754 6.35 16.24 2.05
CA GLU A 754 7.19 17.18 2.82
C GLU A 754 6.76 17.40 4.28
N TRP A 755 5.47 17.57 4.58
CA TRP A 755 4.94 17.85 5.92
C TRP A 755 3.61 17.14 6.16
N ARG A 756 3.28 16.86 7.43
CA ARG A 756 1.99 16.27 7.82
C ARG A 756 1.13 17.26 8.60
N THR A 757 -0.19 17.13 8.50
CA THR A 757 -1.14 17.90 9.30
C THR A 757 -0.91 17.64 10.79
N GLY A 758 -0.67 18.70 11.57
CA GLY A 758 -0.32 18.58 13.00
C GLY A 758 1.10 18.03 13.27
N GLY A 759 1.97 18.08 12.25
CA GLY A 759 3.36 17.63 12.36
C GLY A 759 4.22 18.49 13.28
N ARG A 760 5.32 17.91 13.74
CA ARG A 760 6.36 18.54 14.56
C ARG A 760 7.72 18.27 13.94
N LYS A 761 8.71 19.09 14.33
CA LYS A 761 10.09 18.91 13.87
C LYS A 761 10.71 17.56 14.28
N GLU A 762 10.22 16.97 15.36
CA GLU A 762 10.61 15.65 15.88
C GLU A 762 10.13 14.47 15.01
N ASP A 763 9.22 14.70 14.05
CA ASP A 763 8.58 13.61 13.31
C ASP A 763 9.54 12.86 12.38
N CYS A 764 10.58 13.53 11.85
CA CYS A 764 11.56 12.94 10.94
C CYS A 764 12.98 12.91 11.49
N GLY A 765 13.23 13.50 12.66
CA GLY A 765 14.56 13.62 13.23
C GLY A 765 14.54 13.64 14.75
N CYS A 766 15.65 13.25 15.35
CA CYS A 766 15.80 13.28 16.80
C CYS A 766 16.29 14.66 17.22
N ILE A 767 15.48 15.33 18.02
CA ILE A 767 15.85 16.55 18.72
C ILE A 767 16.58 16.16 20.02
N GLU A 768 17.57 16.96 20.42
CA GLU A 768 18.33 16.86 21.67
C GLU A 768 17.86 17.85 22.72
#